data_AF-A0A8H3HKH4-F1
#
_entry.id   AF-A0A8H3HKH4-F1
#
_cell.length_a   1.000
_cell.length_b   1.000
_cell.length_c   1.000
_cell.angle_alpha   90.00
_cell.angle_beta   90.00
_cell.angle_gamma   90.00
#
_symmetry.space_group_name_H-M   'P 1'
#
loop_
_entity.id
_entity.type
_entity.pdbx_description
1 polymer ?
#
loop_
_entity_poly.entity_id
_entity_poly.type
_entity_poly.pdbx_seq_one_letter_code
_entity_poly.pdbx_strand_id
1 'polypeptide(L)'
;MASDIKVYTVNGAPSNSTTSLPDWLVRKRAAKGKSKREIREHIEGTIDLIQHFEFPEASNRIKTTRDGHHAMATGTYKPQIRVYDLDQLSMKFERHTDAENVDFLILSDDWTKSLHLQNDRTLELHTQGGFHYRTRIPKFGRTLAYHFPSCDALVAGAGSEVYRLNLAQGRFMAPFALDSDVEGVNAIDINPAHQLFAFGVDGRGVVDFWDPRARARLSSLELPTGEEGVTALASRADGLSLAVGTTAGKTLLYDLRSARPFATKDQGYGLPVQSVSWIEGGNRMAGDGLVLSADKKVVKIWDRNSPGTNFTSITPSTDINYLHHVPSTGMLMLANEGIQMTSYYIPQLGPAPRWCSFLDNITEEMEEQAVRNVYEDYKFVERAELDRLGLSHLIGTPTLKPYMHGFFLSLKLYDAARLIANPFAYEEHRERVVRDKLDKLSESRIRSKGGEGVKVNKALAEKVKRVERKKEKEGKEGVSLLSDPRFAEVFENPEFEVDTESREYGLLNPSTSSKSALRGRTAVESEEEESDKSSSDGLGSDSESGSEAGMEVDDDSDSSREGDLVAYDPRSRPPQPKSQPRSTQMKQTGPRLTTSRTRPAPSQQKQHHLGKNAHVNALQDGGFEMSFVPSRNPDEPKRKTSKPVGSRKVERFGAGMERGGGGEENPGERPVIRGAGGLSYIGLRNTTASQDYFLGIPFAQPPVGSLRFKPPVPWAPGQVTKVNATQYGATCEQATQVIPVNNAISEDCLTLNIWKPINATGKLPVMVYIYGGGFYIGDTLQYPGTFLVERGSKIGKPIIYVSINYRLGIYGFPPGQAAYDAGGRNLGFKDQRLALQWINKNIEYFSGDPDKVTVFGTSAGAISAGIQTLFNRGKLGGLFRGMILESGSPETIRALRPDDPVREAGFNFILNATRCSNNPSPFECLQNAPAEALSQANKDLYAVEPYYRANLQAPTIFGPTYAPEDEFITKPIHQLLHSGGFAKVPFISGGQLDEGTIFVDGPATNISSDQDIINWVTARFPGLYFGVSNVTAVKQLLKFYPTSPVAGSPYGTGNETFGRGSQYKRFASLFGDYLFNAPRRDHLASATKFGVRSWSYILEEPSLDYPPEYGIAHGSDFPFVLQTLDINHPNASPAAVELMETIGDYWINFAYSLDPNVRKAQLPRWPQYGEGMTTLQLLGSNVTIIKDTARLKATDFIIGGNGLF
;
A
#
# COMPACT_ATOMS: atom_id res chain seq x y z
N MET A 1 -0.75 -32.93 12.60
CA MET A 1 -1.19 -31.67 13.25
C MET A 1 -0.13 -30.63 12.90
N ALA A 2 -0.46 -29.66 12.05
CA ALA A 2 0.41 -28.49 11.92
C ALA A 2 0.30 -27.69 13.23
N SER A 3 1.42 -27.17 13.72
CA SER A 3 1.47 -26.28 14.88
C SER A 3 0.68 -25.00 14.57
N ASP A 4 -0.07 -24.50 15.55
CA ASP A 4 -0.92 -23.30 15.46
C ASP A 4 -0.13 -21.97 15.38
N ILE A 5 1.11 -22.04 14.89
CA ILE A 5 2.12 -20.98 14.87
C ILE A 5 2.39 -20.60 13.41
N LYS A 6 2.05 -19.36 13.07
CA LYS A 6 2.20 -18.83 11.71
C LYS A 6 3.67 -18.54 11.40
N VAL A 7 4.06 -18.84 10.16
CA VAL A 7 5.38 -18.55 9.61
C VAL A 7 5.19 -17.70 8.36
N TYR A 8 5.84 -16.54 8.31
CA TYR A 8 5.70 -15.60 7.21
C TYR A 8 6.94 -15.68 6.30
N THR A 9 6.74 -15.90 5.00
CA THR A 9 7.82 -15.81 4.00
C THR A 9 7.95 -14.34 3.58
N VAL A 10 9.13 -13.74 3.79
CA VAL A 10 9.34 -12.29 3.59
C VAL A 10 10.13 -11.99 2.31
N ASN A 11 11.10 -12.83 1.95
CA ASN A 11 11.74 -12.86 0.64
C ASN A 11 11.80 -14.30 0.15
N GLY A 12 11.79 -14.47 -1.18
CA GLY A 12 11.93 -15.76 -1.85
C GLY A 12 10.62 -16.34 -2.36
N ALA A 13 10.75 -17.36 -3.21
CA ALA A 13 9.61 -17.99 -3.86
C ALA A 13 8.71 -18.76 -2.86
N PRO A 14 7.37 -18.70 -2.99
CA PRO A 14 6.46 -19.46 -2.12
C PRO A 14 6.71 -20.96 -2.24
N SER A 15 6.39 -21.73 -1.18
CA SER A 15 6.70 -23.17 -1.08
C SER A 15 6.11 -24.04 -2.21
N ASN A 16 5.07 -23.56 -2.91
CA ASN A 16 4.48 -24.21 -4.09
C ASN A 16 5.26 -24.02 -5.41
N SER A 17 6.23 -23.10 -5.48
CA SER A 17 6.91 -22.72 -6.72
C SER A 17 8.17 -23.55 -6.96
N THR A 18 8.01 -24.78 -7.44
CA THR A 18 9.10 -25.75 -7.62
C THR A 18 9.78 -25.72 -8.99
N THR A 19 9.39 -24.82 -9.90
CA THR A 19 10.00 -24.68 -11.23
C THR A 19 10.21 -23.22 -11.63
N SER A 20 11.40 -22.69 -11.32
CA SER A 20 11.88 -21.44 -11.92
C SER A 20 12.13 -21.66 -13.42
N LEU A 21 11.30 -21.03 -14.26
CA LEU A 21 11.64 -20.86 -15.67
C LEU A 21 12.96 -20.05 -15.77
N PRO A 22 13.85 -20.32 -16.75
CA PRO A 22 15.07 -19.54 -16.92
C PRO A 22 14.75 -18.04 -16.98
N ASP A 23 15.46 -17.22 -16.20
CA ASP A 23 15.13 -15.80 -16.00
C ASP A 23 15.00 -15.02 -17.33
N TRP A 24 15.92 -15.25 -18.29
CA TRP A 24 15.81 -14.66 -19.63
C TRP A 24 14.50 -15.03 -20.36
N LEU A 25 13.95 -16.23 -20.10
CA LEU A 25 12.68 -16.71 -20.64
C LEU A 25 11.50 -16.12 -19.86
N VAL A 26 11.63 -15.92 -18.54
CA VAL A 26 10.64 -15.18 -17.72
C VAL A 26 10.53 -13.75 -18.21
N ARG A 27 11.64 -13.00 -18.29
CA ARG A 27 11.70 -11.63 -18.83
C ARG A 27 11.16 -11.56 -20.26
N LYS A 28 11.52 -12.50 -21.12
CA LYS A 28 11.02 -12.58 -22.51
C LYS A 28 9.53 -12.94 -22.61
N ARG A 29 8.99 -13.73 -21.67
CA ARG A 29 7.54 -14.03 -21.57
C ARG A 29 6.76 -12.85 -20.97
N ALA A 30 7.31 -12.16 -19.97
CA ALA A 30 6.74 -10.92 -19.44
C ALA A 30 6.69 -9.83 -20.54
N ALA A 31 7.75 -9.69 -21.33
CA ALA A 31 7.83 -8.73 -22.44
C ALA A 31 6.96 -9.08 -23.67
N LYS A 32 6.48 -10.32 -23.82
CA LYS A 32 5.71 -10.76 -25.01
C LYS A 32 4.31 -11.34 -24.74
N GLY A 33 3.97 -11.70 -23.51
CA GLY A 33 2.90 -12.69 -23.29
C GLY A 33 2.00 -12.52 -22.07
N LYS A 34 2.25 -11.56 -21.16
CA LYS A 34 1.32 -11.28 -20.05
C LYS A 34 0.54 -9.99 -20.28
N SER A 35 -0.70 -9.98 -19.83
CA SER A 35 -1.48 -8.75 -19.72
C SER A 35 -0.80 -7.80 -18.73
N LYS A 36 -0.85 -6.47 -18.98
CA LYS A 36 -0.37 -5.45 -18.01
C LYS A 36 -0.94 -5.68 -16.60
N ARG A 37 -2.13 -6.27 -16.53
CA ARG A 37 -2.88 -6.66 -15.34
C ARG A 37 -2.16 -7.73 -14.50
N GLU A 38 -1.81 -8.88 -15.08
CA GLU A 38 -1.19 -10.01 -14.36
C GLU A 38 0.24 -9.69 -13.87
N ILE A 39 0.93 -8.80 -14.57
CA ILE A 39 2.24 -8.28 -14.12
C ILE A 39 2.04 -7.36 -12.92
N ARG A 40 1.08 -6.45 -13.00
CA ARG A 40 0.73 -5.51 -11.93
C ARG A 40 0.26 -6.24 -10.67
N GLU A 41 -0.62 -7.23 -10.80
CA GLU A 41 -1.17 -8.03 -9.70
C GLU A 41 -0.11 -8.90 -8.99
N HIS A 42 0.92 -9.35 -9.72
CA HIS A 42 2.04 -10.06 -9.13
C HIS A 42 2.97 -9.11 -8.38
N ILE A 43 3.29 -7.94 -8.96
CA ILE A 43 4.17 -6.91 -8.36
C ILE A 43 3.51 -6.24 -7.15
N GLU A 44 2.20 -5.96 -7.19
CA GLU A 44 1.45 -5.40 -6.07
C GLU A 44 1.21 -6.42 -4.93
N GLY A 45 1.47 -7.71 -5.16
CA GLY A 45 1.28 -8.79 -4.17
C GLY A 45 2.55 -9.34 -3.52
N THR A 46 3.74 -9.06 -4.08
CA THR A 46 5.04 -9.53 -3.56
C THR A 46 5.77 -8.41 -2.83
N ILE A 47 6.16 -8.66 -1.58
CA ILE A 47 7.07 -7.82 -0.81
C ILE A 47 8.48 -8.38 -1.00
N ASP A 48 9.44 -7.55 -1.42
CA ASP A 48 10.87 -7.83 -1.32
C ASP A 48 11.46 -6.91 -0.24
N LEU A 49 11.81 -7.45 0.93
CA LEU A 49 12.36 -6.66 2.05
C LEU A 49 13.76 -6.13 1.73
N ILE A 50 14.64 -6.99 1.21
CA ILE A 50 16.01 -6.63 0.83
C ILE A 50 16.10 -6.59 -0.71
N GLN A 51 16.46 -5.44 -1.27
CA GLN A 51 16.59 -5.26 -2.70
C GLN A 51 17.77 -6.09 -3.27
N HIS A 52 17.51 -6.83 -4.35
CA HIS A 52 18.46 -7.73 -5.02
C HIS A 52 18.97 -8.89 -4.14
N PHE A 53 18.12 -9.40 -3.22
CA PHE A 53 18.40 -10.57 -2.38
C PHE A 53 18.27 -11.91 -3.15
N GLU A 54 19.03 -12.01 -4.24
CA GLU A 54 19.04 -13.11 -5.20
C GLU A 54 20.47 -13.41 -5.69
N PHE A 55 20.67 -14.58 -6.27
CA PHE A 55 21.85 -14.95 -7.05
C PHE A 55 21.42 -15.58 -8.39
N PRO A 56 22.22 -15.55 -9.46
CA PRO A 56 21.76 -16.00 -10.78
C PRO A 56 21.47 -17.51 -10.92
N GLU A 57 21.89 -18.34 -9.95
CA GLU A 57 21.75 -19.80 -9.98
C GLU A 57 21.42 -20.34 -8.58
N ALA A 58 22.39 -20.34 -7.66
CA ALA A 58 22.22 -20.82 -6.29
C ALA A 58 23.07 -20.02 -5.28
N SER A 59 22.79 -20.24 -3.99
CA SER A 59 23.49 -19.61 -2.86
C SER A 59 23.99 -20.65 -1.85
N ASN A 60 25.21 -20.45 -1.34
CA ASN A 60 25.93 -21.46 -0.54
C ASN A 60 25.85 -21.19 0.96
N ARG A 61 26.07 -19.93 1.36
CA ARG A 61 26.21 -19.50 2.76
C ARG A 61 25.71 -18.08 2.92
N ILE A 62 25.13 -17.79 4.08
CA ILE A 62 24.75 -16.44 4.53
C ILE A 62 25.04 -16.30 6.02
N LYS A 63 25.62 -15.17 6.44
CA LYS A 63 25.89 -14.84 7.85
C LYS A 63 25.74 -13.33 8.05
N THR A 64 25.12 -12.91 9.15
CA THR A 64 25.06 -11.49 9.55
C THR A 64 26.35 -11.08 10.27
N THR A 65 26.68 -9.79 10.22
CA THR A 65 27.69 -9.18 11.10
C THR A 65 27.24 -9.21 12.56
N ARG A 66 28.18 -9.04 13.49
CA ARG A 66 27.90 -9.03 14.94
C ARG A 66 27.24 -7.74 15.40
N ASP A 67 27.51 -6.64 14.69
CA ASP A 67 26.82 -5.36 14.88
C ASP A 67 25.34 -5.38 14.43
N GLY A 68 24.95 -6.37 13.61
CA GLY A 68 23.59 -6.54 13.09
C GLY A 68 23.22 -5.62 11.91
N HIS A 69 24.15 -4.84 11.38
CA HIS A 69 23.90 -3.85 10.31
C HIS A 69 24.14 -4.38 8.89
N HIS A 70 24.84 -5.51 8.72
CA HIS A 70 25.15 -6.08 7.41
C HIS A 70 24.89 -7.59 7.36
N ALA A 71 24.57 -8.09 6.16
CA ALA A 71 24.57 -9.51 5.86
C ALA A 71 25.52 -9.79 4.70
N MET A 72 26.33 -10.85 4.82
CA MET A 72 27.17 -11.33 3.73
C MET A 72 26.63 -12.66 3.24
N ALA A 73 26.54 -12.83 1.92
CA ALA A 73 26.14 -14.09 1.29
C ALA A 73 27.08 -14.43 0.13
N THR A 74 27.15 -15.72 -0.22
CA THR A 74 27.98 -16.22 -1.34
C THR A 74 27.19 -17.09 -2.29
N GLY A 75 27.41 -16.92 -3.60
CA GLY A 75 26.69 -17.62 -4.67
C GLY A 75 27.59 -18.28 -5.70
N THR A 76 26.99 -19.17 -6.49
CA THR A 76 27.68 -20.13 -7.37
C THR A 76 28.04 -19.58 -8.74
N TYR A 77 27.07 -19.04 -9.48
CA TYR A 77 27.27 -18.59 -10.86
C TYR A 77 28.09 -17.31 -10.95
N LYS A 78 29.24 -17.41 -11.65
CA LYS A 78 30.40 -16.51 -11.51
C LYS A 78 30.67 -16.27 -10.01
N PRO A 79 31.40 -17.18 -9.33
CA PRO A 79 31.51 -17.20 -7.88
C PRO A 79 31.65 -15.81 -7.28
N GLN A 80 30.78 -15.48 -6.33
CA GLN A 80 30.60 -14.10 -5.89
C GLN A 80 30.17 -13.98 -4.43
N ILE A 81 30.61 -12.88 -3.82
CA ILE A 81 30.28 -12.42 -2.47
C ILE A 81 29.39 -11.19 -2.65
N ARG A 82 28.18 -11.23 -2.09
CA ARG A 82 27.27 -10.07 -1.97
C ARG A 82 27.23 -9.63 -0.52
N VAL A 83 27.41 -8.34 -0.28
CA VAL A 83 27.20 -7.72 1.04
C VAL A 83 25.98 -6.83 0.94
N TYR A 84 25.01 -7.07 1.81
CA TYR A 84 23.79 -6.30 1.98
C TYR A 84 23.95 -5.36 3.17
N ASP A 85 23.50 -4.14 3.00
CA ASP A 85 23.35 -3.15 4.06
C ASP A 85 21.92 -3.22 4.56
N LEU A 86 21.74 -3.67 5.80
CA LEU A 86 20.42 -4.00 6.34
C LEU A 86 19.67 -2.73 6.73
N ASP A 87 20.36 -1.67 7.17
CA ASP A 87 19.76 -0.36 7.46
C ASP A 87 19.25 0.34 6.18
N GLN A 88 19.90 0.08 5.05
CA GLN A 88 19.52 0.61 3.72
C GLN A 88 18.72 -0.41 2.87
N LEU A 89 18.37 -1.57 3.43
CA LEU A 89 17.60 -2.64 2.79
C LEU A 89 18.06 -3.03 1.36
N SER A 90 19.36 -2.95 1.08
CA SER A 90 19.88 -3.06 -0.29
C SER A 90 21.28 -3.64 -0.37
N MET A 91 21.66 -4.13 -1.57
CA MET A 91 23.01 -4.62 -1.80
C MET A 91 24.03 -3.47 -1.78
N LYS A 92 24.97 -3.54 -0.84
CA LYS A 92 26.07 -2.58 -0.67
C LYS A 92 27.11 -2.71 -1.79
N PHE A 93 27.48 -3.95 -2.13
CA PHE A 93 28.32 -4.30 -3.28
C PHE A 93 28.27 -5.80 -3.57
N GLU A 94 28.66 -6.16 -4.80
CA GLU A 94 29.07 -7.52 -5.18
C GLU A 94 30.57 -7.56 -5.50
N ARG A 95 31.21 -8.70 -5.22
CA ARG A 95 32.60 -9.01 -5.64
C ARG A 95 32.63 -10.42 -6.20
N HIS A 96 33.35 -10.58 -7.30
CA HIS A 96 33.59 -11.89 -7.88
C HIS A 96 34.87 -12.51 -7.27
N THR A 97 34.86 -13.82 -7.05
CA THR A 97 35.97 -14.65 -6.59
C THR A 97 36.39 -15.63 -7.71
N ASP A 98 37.63 -16.10 -7.69
CA ASP A 98 38.14 -16.99 -8.75
C ASP A 98 37.52 -18.39 -8.69
N ALA A 99 37.18 -18.86 -7.49
CA ALA A 99 36.56 -20.15 -7.24
C ALA A 99 35.36 -20.02 -6.31
N GLU A 100 34.53 -21.06 -6.34
CA GLU A 100 33.34 -21.20 -5.49
C GLU A 100 33.71 -21.25 -4.00
N ASN A 101 32.94 -20.53 -3.19
CA ASN A 101 33.15 -20.44 -1.75
C ASN A 101 32.33 -21.51 -1.01
N VAL A 102 33.01 -22.32 -0.19
CA VAL A 102 32.44 -23.43 0.59
C VAL A 102 31.95 -22.94 1.96
N ASP A 103 32.77 -22.12 2.63
CA ASP A 103 32.45 -21.50 3.92
C ASP A 103 33.15 -20.14 4.03
N PHE A 104 32.67 -19.26 4.88
CA PHE A 104 33.34 -18.00 5.19
C PHE A 104 33.08 -17.54 6.62
N LEU A 105 33.96 -16.68 7.12
CA LEU A 105 33.81 -16.01 8.40
C LEU A 105 34.00 -14.51 8.24
N ILE A 106 33.21 -13.76 8.98
CA ILE A 106 33.44 -12.34 9.22
C ILE A 106 34.36 -12.25 10.46
N LEU A 107 35.52 -11.62 10.31
CA LEU A 107 36.58 -11.57 11.34
C LEU A 107 36.46 -10.36 12.26
N SER A 108 35.91 -9.26 11.72
CA SER A 108 35.57 -8.04 12.44
C SER A 108 34.15 -8.15 12.99
N ASP A 109 33.73 -7.20 13.84
CA ASP A 109 32.33 -7.12 14.26
C ASP A 109 31.44 -6.56 13.12
N ASP A 110 32.06 -5.85 12.17
CA ASP A 110 31.52 -5.38 10.90
C ASP A 110 32.00 -6.23 9.70
N TRP A 111 31.56 -5.91 8.47
CA TRP A 111 31.93 -6.64 7.25
C TRP A 111 33.37 -6.37 6.76
N THR A 112 34.15 -5.48 7.38
CA THR A 112 35.37 -4.92 6.75
C THR A 112 36.52 -5.90 6.62
N LYS A 113 36.46 -7.06 7.28
CA LYS A 113 37.42 -8.16 7.17
C LYS A 113 36.68 -9.49 7.15
N SER A 114 36.89 -10.28 6.10
CA SER A 114 36.35 -11.63 5.98
C SER A 114 37.39 -12.63 5.46
N LEU A 115 37.23 -13.89 5.86
CA LEU A 115 38.06 -15.02 5.46
C LEU A 115 37.17 -16.04 4.75
N HIS A 116 37.53 -16.40 3.52
CA HIS A 116 36.74 -17.25 2.63
C HIS A 116 37.50 -18.53 2.31
N LEU A 117 36.83 -19.69 2.41
CA LEU A 117 37.38 -21.01 2.11
C LEU A 117 36.83 -21.48 0.76
N GLN A 118 37.71 -21.57 -0.24
CA GLN A 118 37.35 -21.94 -1.60
C GLN A 118 37.55 -23.42 -1.92
N ASN A 119 36.75 -23.90 -2.86
CA ASN A 119 36.74 -25.29 -3.33
C ASN A 119 38.09 -25.71 -3.98
N ASP A 120 38.89 -24.77 -4.48
CA ASP A 120 40.19 -25.03 -5.14
C ASP A 120 41.39 -25.29 -4.18
N ARG A 121 41.09 -25.39 -2.87
CA ARG A 121 42.01 -25.48 -1.73
C ARG A 121 42.70 -24.17 -1.37
N THR A 122 42.03 -23.04 -1.57
CA THR A 122 42.58 -21.73 -1.17
C THR A 122 41.76 -21.05 -0.09
N LEU A 123 42.43 -20.16 0.64
CA LEU A 123 41.85 -19.26 1.63
C LEU A 123 42.07 -17.83 1.11
N GLU A 124 40.99 -17.06 0.97
CA GLU A 124 41.06 -15.66 0.61
C GLU A 124 40.75 -14.75 1.79
N LEU A 125 41.63 -13.78 2.03
CA LEU A 125 41.41 -12.68 2.93
C LEU A 125 40.86 -11.50 2.12
N HIS A 126 39.64 -11.08 2.45
CA HIS A 126 39.00 -9.90 1.90
C HIS A 126 38.96 -8.78 2.93
N THR A 127 39.09 -7.55 2.44
CA THR A 127 39.04 -6.32 3.24
C THR A 127 38.06 -5.32 2.64
N GLN A 128 37.79 -4.21 3.33
CA GLN A 128 37.02 -3.09 2.76
C GLN A 128 37.52 -2.66 1.38
N GLY A 129 38.84 -2.62 1.15
CA GLY A 129 39.45 -2.24 -0.13
C GLY A 129 39.40 -3.27 -1.26
N GLY A 130 38.91 -4.49 -0.98
CA GLY A 130 38.89 -5.60 -1.95
C GLY A 130 39.61 -6.85 -1.44
N PHE A 131 39.98 -7.71 -2.39
CA PHE A 131 40.88 -8.84 -2.15
C PHE A 131 42.21 -8.35 -1.57
N HIS A 132 42.68 -8.99 -0.49
CA HIS A 132 43.94 -8.63 0.18
C HIS A 132 45.03 -9.69 -0.04
N TYR A 133 44.71 -10.96 0.18
CA TYR A 133 45.69 -12.05 0.04
C TYR A 133 45.01 -13.41 -0.19
N ARG A 134 45.67 -14.30 -0.93
CA ARG A 134 45.28 -15.71 -1.08
C ARG A 134 46.41 -16.61 -0.57
N THR A 135 46.08 -17.59 0.26
CA THR A 135 46.99 -18.67 0.66
C THR A 135 46.39 -20.02 0.30
N ARG A 136 47.20 -21.08 0.27
CA ARG A 136 46.75 -22.44 -0.10
C ARG A 136 46.83 -23.39 1.09
N ILE A 137 45.83 -24.25 1.24
CA ILE A 137 45.83 -25.37 2.19
C ILE A 137 46.22 -26.69 1.48
N PRO A 138 46.82 -27.68 2.17
CA PRO A 138 47.28 -28.90 1.52
C PRO A 138 46.16 -29.77 0.93
N LYS A 139 45.06 -29.93 1.70
CA LYS A 139 43.90 -30.77 1.39
C LYS A 139 42.64 -29.91 1.17
N PHE A 140 41.57 -30.52 0.67
CA PHE A 140 40.27 -29.85 0.50
C PHE A 140 39.62 -29.56 1.86
N GLY A 141 39.33 -28.29 2.12
CA GLY A 141 38.61 -27.85 3.32
C GLY A 141 37.09 -28.03 3.15
N ARG A 142 36.42 -28.35 4.27
CA ARG A 142 34.95 -28.46 4.37
C ARG A 142 34.34 -27.34 5.22
N THR A 143 35.08 -26.86 6.23
CA THR A 143 34.58 -25.92 7.24
C THR A 143 35.68 -25.00 7.78
N LEU A 144 35.29 -23.81 8.23
CA LEU A 144 36.17 -22.74 8.70
C LEU A 144 35.67 -22.19 10.05
N ALA A 145 36.54 -22.15 11.08
CA ALA A 145 36.28 -21.50 12.37
C ALA A 145 37.38 -20.49 12.74
N TYR A 146 37.08 -19.51 13.59
CA TYR A 146 38.05 -18.48 14.02
C TYR A 146 38.04 -18.31 15.54
N HIS A 147 39.16 -18.62 16.18
CA HIS A 147 39.33 -18.44 17.62
C HIS A 147 39.89 -17.05 17.91
N PHE A 148 38.99 -16.13 18.27
CA PHE A 148 39.30 -14.71 18.49
C PHE A 148 40.44 -14.48 19.52
N PRO A 149 40.52 -15.16 20.67
CA PRO A 149 41.57 -14.91 21.67
C PRO A 149 43.01 -15.24 21.24
N SER A 150 43.22 -16.18 20.30
CA SER A 150 44.58 -16.49 19.78
C SER A 150 44.82 -16.01 18.34
N CYS A 151 43.80 -15.43 17.71
CA CYS A 151 43.78 -15.07 16.29
C CYS A 151 44.11 -16.25 15.35
N ASP A 152 43.71 -17.47 15.73
CA ASP A 152 43.87 -18.66 14.89
C ASP A 152 42.62 -18.91 14.04
N ALA A 153 42.77 -18.93 12.72
CA ALA A 153 41.79 -19.53 11.82
C ALA A 153 42.03 -21.05 11.74
N LEU A 154 41.00 -21.83 12.11
CA LEU A 154 40.98 -23.27 12.05
C LEU A 154 40.32 -23.70 10.74
N VAL A 155 40.99 -24.55 9.97
CA VAL A 155 40.49 -25.06 8.69
C VAL A 155 40.53 -26.57 8.74
N ALA A 156 39.37 -27.21 8.63
CA ALA A 156 39.26 -28.66 8.62
C ALA A 156 38.57 -29.13 7.33
N GLY A 157 38.76 -30.40 6.99
CA GLY A 157 38.24 -30.98 5.76
C GLY A 157 38.65 -32.44 5.61
N ALA A 158 39.06 -32.83 4.40
CA ALA A 158 39.44 -34.22 4.12
C ALA A 158 40.74 -34.62 4.86
N GLY A 159 40.71 -35.77 5.54
CA GLY A 159 41.81 -36.38 6.29
C GLY A 159 41.96 -35.93 7.75
N SER A 160 42.86 -36.61 8.46
CA SER A 160 43.09 -36.52 9.92
C SER A 160 43.84 -35.27 10.42
N GLU A 161 43.79 -34.14 9.72
CA GLU A 161 44.51 -32.91 10.11
C GLU A 161 43.61 -31.68 10.09
N VAL A 162 43.60 -30.91 11.19
CA VAL A 162 43.01 -29.57 11.25
C VAL A 162 44.12 -28.52 11.14
N TYR A 163 44.14 -27.78 10.04
CA TYR A 163 45.14 -26.75 9.77
C TYR A 163 44.85 -25.48 10.56
N ARG A 164 45.91 -24.85 11.08
CA ARG A 164 45.82 -23.63 11.89
C ARG A 164 46.61 -22.51 11.22
N LEU A 165 45.92 -21.46 10.79
CA LEU A 165 46.55 -20.25 10.25
C LEU A 165 46.44 -19.13 11.29
N ASN A 166 47.57 -18.75 11.91
CA ASN A 166 47.58 -17.66 12.86
C ASN A 166 47.62 -16.32 12.12
N LEU A 167 46.54 -15.54 12.19
CA LEU A 167 46.40 -14.29 11.44
C LEU A 167 47.27 -13.16 12.00
N ALA A 168 47.63 -13.20 13.29
CA ALA A 168 48.51 -12.20 13.91
C ALA A 168 49.99 -12.42 13.52
N GLN A 169 50.41 -13.67 13.30
CA GLN A 169 51.78 -14.04 12.89
C GLN A 169 51.93 -14.29 11.38
N GLY A 170 50.83 -14.35 10.62
CA GLY A 170 50.83 -14.57 9.18
C GLY A 170 51.36 -15.94 8.74
N ARG A 171 51.32 -16.96 9.61
CA ARG A 171 51.90 -18.29 9.34
C ARG A 171 50.99 -19.44 9.75
N PHE A 172 51.16 -20.57 9.08
CA PHE A 172 50.60 -21.83 9.56
C PHE A 172 51.34 -22.29 10.82
N MET A 173 50.55 -22.67 11.83
CA MET A 173 51.01 -23.31 13.06
C MET A 173 50.98 -24.83 12.87
N ALA A 174 51.53 -25.59 13.82
CA ALA A 174 51.39 -27.05 13.82
C ALA A 174 49.90 -27.44 13.76
N PRO A 175 49.47 -28.30 12.81
CA PRO A 175 48.09 -28.74 12.73
C PRO A 175 47.72 -29.61 13.94
N PHE A 176 46.43 -29.69 14.26
CA PHE A 176 45.95 -30.72 15.18
C PHE A 176 45.82 -32.04 14.41
N ALA A 177 46.57 -33.05 14.84
CA ALA A 177 46.48 -34.40 14.30
C ALA A 177 45.39 -35.17 15.05
N LEU A 178 44.43 -35.70 14.30
CA LEU A 178 43.40 -36.62 14.74
C LEU A 178 43.89 -38.06 14.52
N ASP A 179 43.09 -39.04 14.97
CA ASP A 179 43.44 -40.46 14.78
C ASP A 179 43.52 -40.82 13.28
N SER A 180 44.35 -41.81 12.92
CA SER A 180 44.68 -42.16 11.52
C SER A 180 43.48 -42.58 10.68
N ASP A 181 42.44 -43.08 11.34
CA ASP A 181 41.30 -43.76 10.70
C ASP A 181 40.15 -42.77 10.39
N VAL A 182 40.42 -41.46 10.54
CA VAL A 182 39.48 -40.37 10.28
C VAL A 182 39.49 -39.97 8.80
N GLU A 183 38.36 -40.15 8.12
CA GLU A 183 38.17 -39.72 6.73
C GLU A 183 38.19 -38.19 6.56
N GLY A 184 37.72 -37.46 7.57
CA GLY A 184 37.75 -36.01 7.60
C GLY A 184 36.95 -35.40 8.77
N VAL A 185 36.87 -34.08 8.77
CA VAL A 185 36.09 -33.28 9.71
C VAL A 185 35.11 -32.40 8.93
N ASN A 186 33.83 -32.48 9.29
CA ASN A 186 32.75 -31.78 8.60
C ASN A 186 32.38 -30.45 9.26
N ALA A 187 32.44 -30.39 10.59
CA ALA A 187 32.06 -29.21 11.37
C ALA A 187 33.14 -28.88 12.41
N ILE A 188 33.43 -27.60 12.58
CA ILE A 188 34.16 -27.07 13.72
C ILE A 188 33.22 -26.12 14.48
N ASP A 189 33.14 -26.29 15.79
CA ASP A 189 32.49 -25.34 16.68
C ASP A 189 33.47 -24.89 17.79
N ILE A 190 33.26 -23.69 18.31
CA ILE A 190 34.07 -23.10 19.38
C ILE A 190 33.11 -22.63 20.46
N ASN A 191 33.16 -23.27 21.62
CA ASN A 191 32.25 -22.96 22.70
C ASN A 191 32.42 -21.49 23.17
N PRO A 192 31.38 -20.64 23.15
CA PRO A 192 31.51 -19.22 23.45
C PRO A 192 31.94 -18.94 24.90
N ALA A 193 31.53 -19.77 25.87
CA ALA A 193 31.80 -19.55 27.29
C ALA A 193 33.23 -19.94 27.70
N HIS A 194 33.69 -21.13 27.28
CA HIS A 194 34.98 -21.69 27.73
C HIS A 194 35.99 -21.96 26.59
N GLN A 195 35.67 -21.58 25.36
CA GLN A 195 36.57 -21.58 24.19
C GLN A 195 37.19 -22.95 23.87
N LEU A 196 36.48 -24.04 24.18
CA LEU A 196 36.87 -25.39 23.76
C LEU A 196 36.54 -25.58 22.29
N PHE A 197 37.42 -26.23 21.55
CA PHE A 197 37.16 -26.62 20.16
C PHE A 197 36.45 -27.96 20.12
N ALA A 198 35.38 -28.07 19.34
CA ALA A 198 34.69 -29.32 19.04
C ALA A 198 34.84 -29.61 17.54
N PHE A 199 35.36 -30.80 17.20
CA PHE A 199 35.56 -31.25 15.83
C PHE A 199 34.60 -32.41 15.53
N GLY A 200 33.69 -32.21 14.58
CA GLY A 200 32.73 -33.21 14.12
C GLY A 200 33.37 -34.13 13.09
N VAL A 201 33.68 -35.35 13.52
CA VAL A 201 34.40 -36.36 12.74
C VAL A 201 33.46 -37.11 11.80
N ASP A 202 33.92 -37.32 10.57
CA ASP A 202 33.21 -38.07 9.54
C ASP A 202 33.46 -39.59 9.67
N GLY A 203 32.52 -40.41 9.18
CA GLY A 203 32.61 -41.88 9.19
C GLY A 203 32.39 -42.59 10.54
N ARG A 204 33.06 -42.17 11.63
CA ARG A 204 32.99 -42.86 12.94
C ARG A 204 31.94 -42.30 13.92
N GLY A 205 31.31 -41.17 13.59
CA GLY A 205 30.34 -40.54 14.49
C GLY A 205 30.93 -40.15 15.84
N VAL A 206 32.02 -39.36 15.81
CA VAL A 206 32.74 -38.90 17.01
C VAL A 206 32.80 -37.37 17.03
N VAL A 207 32.70 -36.78 18.22
CA VAL A 207 33.04 -35.37 18.45
C VAL A 207 34.31 -35.29 19.30
N ASP A 208 35.39 -34.76 18.70
CA ASP A 208 36.69 -34.62 19.35
C ASP A 208 36.82 -33.23 19.99
N PHE A 209 37.12 -33.19 21.30
CA PHE A 209 37.26 -31.95 22.05
C PHE A 209 38.72 -31.60 22.31
N TRP A 210 39.10 -30.36 22.00
CA TRP A 210 40.49 -29.86 22.09
C TRP A 210 40.56 -28.53 22.84
N ASP A 211 41.45 -28.42 23.84
CA ASP A 211 41.71 -27.15 24.54
C ASP A 211 42.76 -26.33 23.77
N PRO A 212 42.46 -25.08 23.33
CA PRO A 212 43.43 -24.23 22.64
C PRO A 212 44.71 -23.94 23.42
N ARG A 213 44.63 -23.94 24.76
CA ARG A 213 45.73 -23.63 25.68
C ARG A 213 46.65 -24.84 25.85
N ALA A 214 46.07 -26.03 26.06
CA ALA A 214 46.81 -27.28 26.17
C ALA A 214 47.34 -27.77 24.81
N ARG A 215 46.67 -27.39 23.71
CA ARG A 215 46.96 -27.81 22.32
C ARG A 215 46.90 -29.33 22.13
N ALA A 216 46.08 -29.99 22.93
CA ALA A 216 45.91 -31.44 22.97
C ALA A 216 44.41 -31.78 23.06
N ARG A 217 44.05 -32.98 22.60
CA ARG A 217 42.74 -33.57 22.79
C ARG A 217 42.46 -33.77 24.29
N LEU A 218 41.30 -33.32 24.76
CA LEU A 218 40.81 -33.59 26.12
C LEU A 218 40.03 -34.91 26.16
N SER A 219 39.09 -35.08 25.25
CA SER A 219 38.15 -36.19 25.21
C SER A 219 37.56 -36.37 23.80
N SER A 220 37.00 -37.56 23.57
CA SER A 220 36.25 -37.93 22.38
C SER A 220 34.87 -38.41 22.84
N LEU A 221 33.81 -37.91 22.20
CA LEU A 221 32.43 -38.30 22.46
C LEU A 221 31.94 -39.16 21.30
N GLU A 222 31.73 -40.45 21.55
CA GLU A 222 31.17 -41.38 20.56
C GLU A 222 29.62 -41.29 20.56
N LEU A 223 29.02 -41.23 19.37
CA LEU A 223 27.57 -41.16 19.21
C LEU A 223 26.94 -42.55 19.34
N PRO A 224 25.72 -42.69 19.92
CA PRO A 224 25.10 -43.97 20.21
C PRO A 224 24.72 -44.82 18.98
N THR A 225 24.77 -44.25 17.77
CA THR A 225 24.41 -44.91 16.51
C THR A 225 25.62 -45.40 15.70
N GLY A 226 26.87 -45.07 16.07
CA GLY A 226 28.12 -45.69 15.61
C GLY A 226 28.55 -45.51 14.14
N GLU A 227 27.60 -45.53 13.20
CA GLU A 227 27.84 -45.52 11.74
C GLU A 227 27.46 -44.18 11.08
N GLU A 228 27.05 -43.18 11.88
CA GLU A 228 26.58 -41.87 11.40
C GLU A 228 27.64 -40.79 11.59
N GLY A 229 28.20 -40.24 10.50
CA GLY A 229 29.10 -39.08 10.56
C GLY A 229 28.44 -37.84 11.19
N VAL A 230 29.24 -37.00 11.84
CA VAL A 230 28.79 -35.68 12.34
C VAL A 230 28.80 -34.68 11.19
N THR A 231 27.75 -33.87 11.04
CA THR A 231 27.63 -32.88 9.95
C THR A 231 27.46 -31.45 10.44
N ALA A 232 26.91 -31.25 11.64
CA ALA A 232 26.71 -29.93 12.24
C ALA A 232 26.98 -29.97 13.76
N LEU A 233 27.51 -28.87 14.30
CA LEU A 233 27.79 -28.69 15.73
C LEU A 233 27.38 -27.28 16.16
N ALA A 234 26.80 -27.15 17.35
CA ALA A 234 26.55 -25.86 17.98
C ALA A 234 26.59 -25.96 19.52
N SER A 235 27.52 -25.26 20.14
CA SER A 235 27.57 -25.02 21.58
C SER A 235 26.67 -23.85 21.97
N ARG A 236 26.06 -23.94 23.16
CA ARG A 236 25.27 -22.86 23.75
C ARG A 236 26.13 -21.91 24.59
N ALA A 237 25.67 -20.68 24.81
CA ALA A 237 26.30 -19.70 25.72
C ALA A 237 26.35 -20.14 27.20
N ASP A 238 25.63 -21.20 27.60
CA ASP A 238 25.69 -21.77 28.95
C ASP A 238 27.00 -22.52 29.26
N GLY A 239 27.80 -22.85 28.24
CA GLY A 239 29.05 -23.59 28.40
C GLY A 239 28.88 -25.07 28.79
N LEU A 240 27.68 -25.64 28.65
CA LEU A 240 27.38 -27.03 29.01
C LEU A 240 26.56 -27.77 27.93
N SER A 241 25.66 -27.09 27.25
CA SER A 241 24.79 -27.70 26.24
C SER A 241 25.46 -27.71 24.86
N LEU A 242 25.56 -28.89 24.25
CA LEU A 242 26.04 -29.10 22.88
C LEU A 242 24.96 -29.76 22.03
N ALA A 243 24.71 -29.24 20.83
CA ALA A 243 23.85 -29.86 19.84
C ALA A 243 24.69 -30.43 18.69
N VAL A 244 24.40 -31.68 18.30
CA VAL A 244 25.12 -32.44 17.26
C VAL A 244 24.14 -32.90 16.20
N GLY A 245 24.38 -32.54 14.94
CA GLY A 245 23.64 -33.04 13.78
C GLY A 245 24.38 -34.20 13.12
N THR A 246 23.65 -35.25 12.74
CA THR A 246 24.21 -36.45 12.08
C THR A 246 23.83 -36.57 10.61
N THR A 247 24.60 -37.37 9.87
CA THR A 247 24.34 -37.70 8.45
C THR A 247 23.00 -38.39 8.22
N ALA A 248 22.43 -39.09 9.21
CA ALA A 248 21.13 -39.76 9.09
C ALA A 248 19.92 -38.86 9.41
N GLY A 249 20.11 -37.55 9.59
CA GLY A 249 19.02 -36.62 9.88
C GLY A 249 18.60 -36.56 11.35
N LYS A 250 19.46 -37.01 12.28
CA LYS A 250 19.19 -36.92 13.73
C LYS A 250 19.92 -35.73 14.32
N THR A 251 19.27 -35.03 15.25
CA THR A 251 19.86 -34.00 16.10
C THR A 251 19.90 -34.52 17.53
N LEU A 252 21.10 -34.59 18.12
CA LEU A 252 21.37 -35.12 19.45
C LEU A 252 21.80 -33.98 20.36
N LEU A 253 21.18 -33.85 21.54
CA LEU A 253 21.59 -32.86 22.55
C LEU A 253 22.36 -33.55 23.67
N TYR A 254 23.56 -33.03 23.93
CA TYR A 254 24.45 -33.48 24.99
C TYR A 254 24.64 -32.40 26.04
N ASP A 255 24.80 -32.85 27.28
CA ASP A 255 25.47 -32.10 28.33
C ASP A 255 26.95 -32.51 28.27
N LEU A 256 27.89 -31.59 28.23
CA LEU A 256 29.34 -31.88 28.17
C LEU A 256 29.85 -32.76 29.34
N ARG A 257 29.05 -32.92 30.40
CA ARG A 257 29.33 -33.80 31.55
C ARG A 257 28.80 -35.24 31.36
N SER A 258 28.03 -35.52 30.32
CA SER A 258 27.37 -36.80 30.05
C SER A 258 27.76 -37.36 28.69
N ALA A 259 28.23 -38.61 28.67
CA ALA A 259 28.48 -39.36 27.43
C ALA A 259 27.18 -39.85 26.74
N ARG A 260 26.01 -39.67 27.36
CA ARG A 260 24.71 -39.99 26.76
C ARG A 260 23.96 -38.71 26.39
N PRO A 261 23.31 -38.65 25.21
CA PRO A 261 22.45 -37.53 24.86
C PRO A 261 21.22 -37.52 25.78
N PHE A 262 20.81 -36.33 26.20
CA PHE A 262 19.61 -36.16 27.03
C PHE A 262 18.33 -35.99 26.21
N ALA A 263 18.47 -35.60 24.93
CA ALA A 263 17.38 -35.52 23.98
C ALA A 263 17.86 -35.91 22.56
N THR A 264 16.95 -36.50 21.79
CA THR A 264 17.17 -36.90 20.39
C THR A 264 15.97 -36.45 19.56
N LYS A 265 16.22 -35.85 18.41
CA LYS A 265 15.20 -35.39 17.46
C LYS A 265 15.50 -35.94 16.07
N ASP A 266 14.49 -36.43 15.38
CA ASP A 266 14.58 -36.86 13.98
C ASP A 266 13.97 -35.83 13.03
N GLN A 267 14.65 -35.53 11.92
CA GLN A 267 14.11 -34.72 10.84
C GLN A 267 13.11 -35.50 9.97
N GLY A 268 13.18 -36.83 9.94
CA GLY A 268 12.18 -37.72 9.32
C GLY A 268 12.35 -37.94 7.82
N TYR A 269 13.18 -37.16 7.12
CA TYR A 269 13.55 -37.41 5.72
C TYR A 269 14.79 -38.31 5.56
N GLY A 270 15.51 -38.61 6.65
CA GLY A 270 16.76 -39.38 6.59
C GLY A 270 17.91 -38.67 5.87
N LEU A 271 17.80 -37.34 5.67
CA LEU A 271 18.81 -36.52 5.01
C LEU A 271 19.76 -35.87 6.02
N PRO A 272 21.03 -35.62 5.66
CA PRO A 272 22.01 -35.03 6.58
C PRO A 272 21.56 -33.69 7.17
N VAL A 273 21.73 -33.52 8.49
CA VAL A 273 21.47 -32.24 9.15
C VAL A 273 22.55 -31.24 8.74
N GLN A 274 22.19 -30.20 7.99
CA GLN A 274 23.14 -29.22 7.47
C GLN A 274 23.53 -28.15 8.49
N SER A 275 22.58 -27.79 9.37
CA SER A 275 22.77 -26.72 10.34
C SER A 275 21.95 -26.97 11.60
N VAL A 276 22.56 -26.65 12.74
CA VAL A 276 21.93 -26.67 14.06
C VAL A 276 22.32 -25.37 14.77
N SER A 277 21.40 -24.76 15.50
CA SER A 277 21.69 -23.57 16.31
C SER A 277 20.78 -23.49 17.54
N TRP A 278 21.27 -22.82 18.58
CA TRP A 278 20.50 -22.49 19.78
C TRP A 278 19.84 -21.13 19.58
N ILE A 279 18.55 -21.02 19.91
CA ILE A 279 17.83 -19.75 19.79
C ILE A 279 17.97 -19.00 21.12
N GLU A 280 18.77 -17.94 21.13
CA GLU A 280 19.04 -17.14 22.32
C GLU A 280 18.39 -15.74 22.22
N GLY A 281 17.55 -15.38 23.22
CA GLY A 281 16.99 -14.04 23.38
C GLY A 281 15.70 -13.73 22.60
N GLY A 282 14.68 -14.58 22.70
CA GLY A 282 13.34 -14.30 22.17
C GLY A 282 12.42 -13.54 23.14
N ASN A 283 11.16 -13.33 22.75
CA ASN A 283 10.12 -12.72 23.59
C ASN A 283 9.78 -13.64 24.80
N ARG A 284 9.04 -13.17 25.82
CA ARG A 284 8.78 -13.94 27.08
C ARG A 284 8.16 -15.35 26.91
N MET A 285 7.64 -15.69 25.73
CA MET A 285 7.10 -17.01 25.38
C MET A 285 8.10 -17.93 24.66
N ALA A 286 9.15 -17.39 24.05
CA ALA A 286 10.24 -18.18 23.49
C ALA A 286 11.14 -18.65 24.63
N GLY A 287 10.83 -19.84 25.16
CA GLY A 287 11.50 -20.41 26.32
C GLY A 287 13.01 -20.59 26.10
N ASP A 288 13.74 -20.60 27.22
CA ASP A 288 15.22 -20.60 27.31
C ASP A 288 15.84 -21.98 26.96
N GLY A 289 15.38 -22.59 25.86
CA GLY A 289 15.64 -23.98 25.47
C GLY A 289 15.19 -24.39 24.06
N LEU A 290 14.77 -23.46 23.20
CA LEU A 290 14.46 -23.79 21.79
C LEU A 290 15.73 -24.09 20.99
N VAL A 291 15.68 -25.19 20.23
CA VAL A 291 16.71 -25.63 19.29
C VAL A 291 16.15 -25.53 17.88
N LEU A 292 16.96 -24.96 16.99
CA LEU A 292 16.71 -24.95 15.56
C LEU A 292 17.61 -25.99 14.90
N SER A 293 17.04 -26.82 14.04
CA SER A 293 17.78 -27.81 13.26
C SER A 293 17.17 -27.99 11.88
N ALA A 294 18.01 -28.06 10.86
CA ALA A 294 17.57 -28.18 9.46
C ALA A 294 18.35 -29.26 8.70
N ASP A 295 17.64 -30.04 7.90
CA ASP A 295 18.20 -30.85 6.82
C ASP A 295 18.08 -30.10 5.48
N LYS A 296 18.25 -30.80 4.35
CA LYS A 296 18.17 -30.21 3.00
C LYS A 296 16.74 -29.76 2.61
N LYS A 297 15.70 -30.19 3.31
CA LYS A 297 14.28 -30.06 2.92
C LYS A 297 13.38 -29.40 3.99
N VAL A 298 13.70 -29.56 5.27
CA VAL A 298 12.88 -29.04 6.38
C VAL A 298 13.73 -28.37 7.45
N VAL A 299 13.21 -27.26 7.96
CA VAL A 299 13.67 -26.62 9.19
C VAL A 299 12.69 -26.97 10.31
N LYS A 300 13.17 -27.50 11.43
CA LYS A 300 12.36 -27.72 12.63
C LYS A 300 12.88 -26.88 13.78
N ILE A 301 11.95 -26.22 14.47
CA ILE A 301 12.19 -25.57 15.76
C ILE A 301 11.44 -26.36 16.82
N TRP A 302 12.11 -26.73 17.89
CA TRP A 302 11.59 -27.61 18.94
C TRP A 302 12.24 -27.31 20.28
N ASP A 303 11.55 -27.61 21.37
CA ASP A 303 12.06 -27.38 22.73
C ASP A 303 12.88 -28.57 23.23
N ARG A 304 14.06 -28.30 23.80
CA ARG A 304 14.95 -29.31 24.37
C ARG A 304 14.30 -30.19 25.43
N ASN A 305 13.32 -29.68 26.19
CA ASN A 305 12.64 -30.43 27.24
C ASN A 305 11.52 -31.33 26.69
N SER A 306 11.03 -31.05 25.50
CA SER A 306 9.89 -31.71 24.86
C SER A 306 10.20 -32.11 23.40
N PRO A 307 11.27 -32.91 23.16
CA PRO A 307 11.76 -33.23 21.82
C PRO A 307 10.75 -33.98 20.94
N GLY A 308 9.72 -34.63 21.50
CA GLY A 308 8.66 -35.25 20.71
C GLY A 308 7.86 -34.24 19.88
N THR A 309 7.62 -33.04 20.42
CA THR A 309 6.81 -31.99 19.79
C THR A 309 7.67 -30.99 19.00
N ASN A 310 7.12 -30.48 17.90
CA ASN A 310 7.69 -29.32 17.21
C ASN A 310 7.01 -28.05 17.73
N PHE A 311 7.77 -26.98 17.92
CA PHE A 311 7.21 -25.63 18.06
C PHE A 311 6.69 -25.14 16.71
N THR A 312 7.53 -25.26 15.66
CA THR A 312 7.12 -25.09 14.26
C THR A 312 8.01 -25.90 13.32
N SER A 313 7.53 -26.14 12.10
CA SER A 313 8.26 -26.79 11.01
C SER A 313 8.03 -26.03 9.71
N ILE A 314 9.11 -25.73 8.99
CA ILE A 314 9.10 -24.93 7.76
C ILE A 314 9.66 -25.80 6.64
N THR A 315 8.93 -25.89 5.53
CA THR A 315 9.29 -26.66 4.33
C THR A 315 9.46 -25.71 3.13
N PRO A 316 10.69 -25.25 2.82
CA PRO A 316 10.94 -24.40 1.67
C PRO A 316 10.67 -25.09 0.32
N SER A 317 10.38 -24.31 -0.71
CA SER A 317 10.17 -24.77 -2.11
C SER A 317 11.43 -25.38 -2.74
N THR A 318 12.60 -24.88 -2.34
CA THR A 318 13.91 -25.24 -2.88
C THR A 318 14.79 -25.85 -1.80
N ASP A 319 15.74 -26.69 -2.20
CA ASP A 319 16.70 -27.32 -1.29
C ASP A 319 17.52 -26.26 -0.53
N ILE A 320 17.67 -26.48 0.78
CA ILE A 320 18.47 -25.65 1.69
C ILE A 320 19.95 -26.03 1.53
N ASN A 321 20.82 -25.04 1.62
CA ASN A 321 22.28 -25.20 1.69
C ASN A 321 22.86 -24.69 3.02
N TYR A 322 22.27 -23.64 3.59
CA TYR A 322 22.61 -23.11 4.90
C TYR A 322 21.45 -22.31 5.49
N LEU A 323 21.33 -22.31 6.81
CA LEU A 323 20.34 -21.54 7.56
C LEU A 323 21.05 -20.76 8.66
N HIS A 324 20.76 -19.46 8.71
CA HIS A 324 21.30 -18.51 9.67
C HIS A 324 20.16 -17.86 10.47
N HIS A 325 20.22 -17.97 11.80
CA HIS A 325 19.32 -17.25 12.71
C HIS A 325 19.88 -15.86 12.99
N VAL A 326 19.04 -14.82 12.87
CA VAL A 326 19.43 -13.45 13.21
C VAL A 326 19.31 -13.28 14.74
N PRO A 327 20.42 -13.02 15.47
CA PRO A 327 20.43 -13.07 16.94
C PRO A 327 19.34 -12.22 17.60
N SER A 328 18.71 -12.76 18.65
CA SER A 328 17.67 -12.09 19.45
C SER A 328 16.42 -11.60 18.68
N THR A 329 16.12 -12.19 17.52
CA THR A 329 14.94 -11.84 16.70
C THR A 329 14.20 -13.08 16.20
N GLY A 330 12.98 -12.90 15.69
CA GLY A 330 12.20 -13.96 15.04
C GLY A 330 12.59 -14.26 13.58
N MET A 331 13.72 -13.73 13.09
CA MET A 331 14.09 -13.81 11.67
C MET A 331 15.12 -14.90 11.34
N LEU A 332 14.84 -15.63 10.26
CA LEU A 332 15.68 -16.69 9.69
C LEU A 332 16.05 -16.35 8.25
N MET A 333 17.33 -16.48 7.90
CA MET A 333 17.85 -16.28 6.54
C MET A 333 18.42 -17.58 5.98
N LEU A 334 18.02 -17.97 4.78
CA LEU A 334 18.42 -19.21 4.15
C LEU A 334 19.20 -18.96 2.85
N ALA A 335 20.32 -19.67 2.71
CA ALA A 335 20.93 -19.94 1.43
C ALA A 335 20.34 -21.25 0.89
N ASN A 336 19.91 -21.22 -0.38
CA ASN A 336 19.18 -22.27 -1.06
C ASN A 336 19.70 -22.49 -2.49
N GLU A 337 19.25 -23.59 -3.11
CA GLU A 337 19.43 -23.92 -4.54
C GLU A 337 18.53 -23.08 -5.48
N GLY A 338 17.96 -21.98 -4.98
CA GLY A 338 17.09 -21.08 -5.73
C GLY A 338 17.81 -19.81 -6.19
N ILE A 339 17.22 -19.16 -7.20
CA ILE A 339 17.64 -17.81 -7.64
C ILE A 339 17.43 -16.82 -6.49
N GLN A 340 16.24 -16.80 -5.89
CA GLN A 340 15.95 -15.93 -4.75
C GLN A 340 16.28 -16.62 -3.44
N MET A 341 17.05 -15.94 -2.59
CA MET A 341 17.30 -16.39 -1.22
C MET A 341 16.04 -16.23 -0.38
N THR A 342 15.77 -17.18 0.51
CA THR A 342 14.55 -17.18 1.32
C THR A 342 14.81 -16.59 2.70
N SER A 343 13.90 -15.75 3.20
CA SER A 343 13.90 -15.34 4.60
C SER A 343 12.52 -15.52 5.23
N TYR A 344 12.47 -16.16 6.39
CA TYR A 344 11.25 -16.38 7.17
C TYR A 344 11.23 -15.47 8.40
N TYR A 345 10.03 -15.02 8.76
CA TYR A 345 9.77 -14.29 9.99
C TYR A 345 8.71 -15.01 10.85
N ILE A 346 8.98 -15.11 12.15
CA ILE A 346 8.16 -15.83 13.13
C ILE A 346 7.95 -14.92 14.36
N PRO A 347 6.87 -14.11 14.41
CA PRO A 347 6.62 -13.17 15.50
C PRO A 347 6.58 -13.81 16.89
N GLN A 348 6.11 -15.05 16.97
CA GLN A 348 6.01 -15.82 18.22
C GLN A 348 7.39 -16.26 18.75
N LEU A 349 8.43 -16.27 17.92
CA LEU A 349 9.79 -16.62 18.30
C LEU A 349 10.54 -15.40 18.87
N GLY A 350 10.28 -14.21 18.34
CA GLY A 350 10.89 -12.95 18.76
C GLY A 350 10.47 -11.81 17.85
N PRO A 351 10.68 -10.55 18.28
CA PRO A 351 10.33 -9.37 17.48
C PRO A 351 11.14 -9.29 16.19
N ALA A 352 10.73 -8.41 15.28
CA ALA A 352 11.48 -8.13 14.06
C ALA A 352 12.81 -7.42 14.39
N PRO A 353 13.89 -7.66 13.61
CA PRO A 353 15.10 -6.86 13.68
C PRO A 353 14.84 -5.36 13.56
N ARG A 354 15.68 -4.53 14.22
CA ARG A 354 15.49 -3.07 14.28
C ARG A 354 15.38 -2.40 12.90
N TRP A 355 16.12 -2.89 11.92
CA TRP A 355 16.14 -2.38 10.55
C TRP A 355 14.88 -2.75 9.73
N CYS A 356 14.04 -3.66 10.23
CA CYS A 356 12.77 -4.05 9.61
C CYS A 356 11.62 -4.13 10.64
N SER A 357 11.60 -3.25 11.65
CA SER A 357 10.61 -3.26 12.74
C SER A 357 9.16 -3.08 12.26
N PHE A 358 8.95 -2.62 11.03
CA PHE A 358 7.62 -2.49 10.43
C PHE A 358 6.98 -3.85 10.08
N LEU A 359 7.76 -4.94 9.99
CA LEU A 359 7.24 -6.28 9.71
C LEU A 359 6.26 -6.74 10.80
N ASP A 360 6.48 -6.36 12.07
CA ASP A 360 5.56 -6.67 13.16
C ASP A 360 4.16 -6.10 12.87
N ASN A 361 4.08 -4.81 12.50
CA ASN A 361 2.82 -4.16 12.13
C ASN A 361 2.16 -4.83 10.91
N ILE A 362 2.92 -5.17 9.87
CA ILE A 362 2.38 -5.87 8.68
C ILE A 362 1.80 -7.22 9.07
N THR A 363 2.50 -7.99 9.93
CA THR A 363 1.97 -9.27 10.40
C THR A 363 0.70 -9.09 11.23
N GLU A 364 0.63 -8.08 12.11
CA GLU A 364 -0.57 -7.77 12.92
C GLU A 364 -1.77 -7.36 12.03
N GLU A 365 -1.57 -6.48 11.04
CA GLU A 365 -2.60 -6.12 10.05
C GLU A 365 -3.09 -7.33 9.23
N MET A 366 -2.22 -8.31 8.96
CA MET A 366 -2.60 -9.58 8.33
C MET A 366 -3.34 -10.53 9.29
N GLU A 367 -3.08 -10.46 10.61
CA GLU A 367 -3.83 -11.26 11.60
C GLU A 367 -5.25 -10.72 11.84
N GLU A 368 -5.45 -9.39 11.80
CA GLU A 368 -6.79 -8.79 11.84
C GLU A 368 -7.63 -9.16 10.60
N GLN A 369 -6.97 -9.39 9.46
CA GLN A 369 -7.61 -9.83 8.21
C GLN A 369 -7.81 -11.35 8.18
N ALA A 370 -8.74 -11.85 9.00
CA ALA A 370 -9.13 -13.26 9.03
C ALA A 370 -9.40 -13.82 7.61
N VAL A 371 -8.55 -14.76 7.20
CA VAL A 371 -8.44 -15.28 5.83
C VAL A 371 -9.73 -15.94 5.33
N ARG A 372 -10.19 -15.55 4.13
CA ARG A 372 -11.27 -16.24 3.42
C ARG A 372 -10.75 -17.44 2.64
N ASN A 373 -11.39 -18.59 2.80
CA ASN A 373 -11.07 -19.77 2.01
C ASN A 373 -11.59 -19.64 0.57
N VAL A 374 -10.77 -20.05 -0.41
CA VAL A 374 -11.05 -19.95 -1.86
C VAL A 374 -12.37 -20.64 -2.29
N TYR A 375 -12.87 -21.58 -1.48
CA TYR A 375 -14.12 -22.28 -1.71
C TYR A 375 -15.38 -21.57 -1.15
N GLU A 376 -15.27 -20.47 -0.41
CA GLU A 376 -16.43 -19.75 0.16
C GLU A 376 -17.42 -19.25 -0.92
N ASP A 377 -16.93 -18.92 -2.11
CA ASP A 377 -17.76 -18.40 -3.20
C ASP A 377 -18.36 -19.51 -4.09
N TYR A 378 -18.22 -20.80 -3.74
CA TYR A 378 -18.83 -21.94 -4.43
C TYR A 378 -19.54 -22.89 -3.46
N LYS A 379 -20.81 -23.21 -3.75
CA LYS A 379 -21.56 -24.26 -3.04
C LYS A 379 -21.55 -25.55 -3.84
N PHE A 380 -21.30 -26.67 -3.16
CA PHE A 380 -21.59 -28.00 -3.71
C PHE A 380 -23.10 -28.25 -3.71
N VAL A 381 -23.63 -28.68 -4.86
CA VAL A 381 -25.06 -28.88 -5.11
C VAL A 381 -25.25 -30.26 -5.74
N GLU A 382 -26.06 -31.11 -5.12
CA GLU A 382 -26.47 -32.40 -5.69
C GLU A 382 -27.42 -32.20 -6.87
N ARG A 383 -27.48 -33.17 -7.79
CA ARG A 383 -28.38 -33.11 -8.96
C ARG A 383 -29.83 -32.85 -8.57
N ALA A 384 -30.33 -33.52 -7.51
CA ALA A 384 -31.69 -33.33 -7.00
C ALA A 384 -31.95 -31.95 -6.36
N GLU A 385 -30.91 -31.25 -5.88
CA GLU A 385 -31.03 -29.86 -5.41
C GLU A 385 -30.98 -28.88 -6.60
N LEU A 386 -30.17 -29.17 -7.62
CA LEU A 386 -30.12 -28.42 -8.87
C LEU A 386 -31.47 -28.44 -9.62
N ASP A 387 -32.16 -29.59 -9.61
CA ASP A 387 -33.49 -29.77 -10.20
C ASP A 387 -34.56 -28.94 -9.46
N ARG A 388 -34.52 -28.89 -8.11
CA ARG A 388 -35.42 -28.03 -7.32
C ARG A 388 -35.23 -26.54 -7.58
N LEU A 389 -34.02 -26.14 -7.99
CA LEU A 389 -33.69 -24.77 -8.35
C LEU A 389 -33.97 -24.45 -9.83
N GLY A 390 -34.44 -25.42 -10.63
CA GLY A 390 -34.70 -25.24 -12.07
C GLY A 390 -33.44 -25.08 -12.93
N LEU A 391 -32.26 -25.38 -12.39
CA LEU A 391 -30.96 -25.16 -13.02
C LEU A 391 -30.41 -26.38 -13.78
N SER A 392 -31.20 -27.45 -13.91
CA SER A 392 -30.83 -28.70 -14.62
C SER A 392 -30.33 -28.47 -16.05
N HIS A 393 -30.84 -27.42 -16.71
CA HIS A 393 -30.48 -27.03 -18.07
C HIS A 393 -29.04 -26.49 -18.21
N LEU A 394 -28.36 -26.20 -17.09
CA LEU A 394 -26.96 -25.76 -17.07
C LEU A 394 -25.96 -26.93 -17.02
N ILE A 395 -26.42 -28.18 -16.89
CA ILE A 395 -25.53 -29.35 -16.88
C ILE A 395 -24.79 -29.43 -18.23
N GLY A 396 -23.46 -29.42 -18.19
CA GLY A 396 -22.59 -29.38 -19.38
C GLY A 396 -22.14 -27.97 -19.81
N THR A 397 -22.60 -26.91 -19.14
CA THR A 397 -22.12 -25.53 -19.34
C THR A 397 -20.97 -25.19 -18.39
N PRO A 398 -20.06 -24.25 -18.74
CA PRO A 398 -18.94 -23.87 -17.87
C PRO A 398 -19.33 -23.22 -16.53
N THR A 399 -20.62 -22.92 -16.31
CA THR A 399 -21.15 -22.37 -15.05
C THR A 399 -21.39 -23.40 -13.96
N LEU A 400 -21.47 -24.70 -14.30
CA LEU A 400 -21.53 -25.81 -13.33
C LEU A 400 -20.28 -26.68 -13.49
N LYS A 401 -19.42 -26.71 -12.47
CA LYS A 401 -18.23 -27.58 -12.48
C LYS A 401 -18.62 -28.95 -11.91
N PRO A 402 -18.58 -30.05 -12.67
CA PRO A 402 -18.83 -31.38 -12.12
C PRO A 402 -17.74 -31.74 -11.11
N TYR A 403 -18.13 -32.32 -9.99
CA TYR A 403 -17.21 -32.79 -8.95
C TYR A 403 -17.81 -33.99 -8.23
N MET A 404 -17.11 -35.13 -8.25
CA MET A 404 -17.59 -36.39 -7.69
C MET A 404 -19.01 -36.73 -8.19
N HIS A 405 -20.01 -36.71 -7.30
CA HIS A 405 -21.42 -37.06 -7.58
C HIS A 405 -22.35 -35.83 -7.69
N GLY A 406 -21.81 -34.62 -7.76
CA GLY A 406 -22.58 -33.37 -7.83
C GLY A 406 -21.87 -32.28 -8.61
N PHE A 407 -22.27 -31.03 -8.38
CA PHE A 407 -21.77 -29.87 -9.11
C PHE A 407 -21.42 -28.72 -8.16
N PHE A 408 -20.30 -28.06 -8.40
CA PHE A 408 -20.02 -26.76 -7.79
C PHE A 408 -20.70 -25.66 -8.60
N LEU A 409 -21.59 -24.92 -7.92
CA LEU A 409 -22.28 -23.72 -8.41
C LEU A 409 -21.78 -22.51 -7.60
N SER A 410 -21.56 -21.36 -8.24
CA SER A 410 -21.13 -20.16 -7.47
C SER A 410 -22.21 -19.76 -6.46
N LEU A 411 -21.81 -19.37 -5.24
CA LEU A 411 -22.70 -19.02 -4.14
C LEU A 411 -23.71 -17.94 -4.55
N LYS A 412 -23.25 -16.93 -5.32
CA LYS A 412 -24.10 -15.84 -5.86
C LYS A 412 -25.22 -16.35 -6.78
N LEU A 413 -24.94 -17.34 -7.63
CA LEU A 413 -25.95 -17.97 -8.49
C LEU A 413 -26.89 -18.89 -7.68
N TYR A 414 -26.34 -19.64 -6.74
CA TYR A 414 -27.13 -20.50 -5.86
C TYR A 414 -28.13 -19.67 -5.02
N ASP A 415 -27.68 -18.58 -4.41
CA ASP A 415 -28.53 -17.71 -3.59
C ASP A 415 -29.58 -16.98 -4.45
N ALA A 416 -29.21 -16.51 -5.65
CA ALA A 416 -30.17 -15.92 -6.59
C ALA A 416 -31.25 -16.93 -7.01
N ALA A 417 -30.87 -18.15 -7.40
CA ALA A 417 -31.81 -19.20 -7.75
C ALA A 417 -32.67 -19.63 -6.56
N ARG A 418 -32.10 -19.72 -5.35
CA ARG A 418 -32.81 -20.05 -4.11
C ARG A 418 -33.83 -18.98 -3.72
N LEU A 419 -33.51 -17.69 -3.90
CA LEU A 419 -34.44 -16.57 -3.68
C LEU A 419 -35.59 -16.58 -4.70
N ILE A 420 -35.33 -16.96 -5.95
CA ILE A 420 -36.37 -17.13 -6.98
C ILE A 420 -37.26 -18.35 -6.67
N ALA A 421 -36.67 -19.46 -6.23
CA ALA A 421 -37.38 -20.70 -5.90
C ALA A 421 -38.19 -20.62 -4.59
N ASN A 422 -37.76 -19.81 -3.60
CA ASN A 422 -38.43 -19.64 -2.31
C ASN A 422 -38.69 -18.15 -1.98
N PRO A 423 -39.82 -17.58 -2.45
CA PRO A 423 -40.14 -16.16 -2.27
C PRO A 423 -40.19 -15.65 -0.82
N PHE A 424 -40.44 -16.54 0.15
CA PHE A 424 -40.59 -16.19 1.58
C PHE A 424 -39.27 -16.16 2.37
N ALA A 425 -38.16 -16.63 1.79
CA ALA A 425 -36.88 -16.75 2.49
C ALA A 425 -36.30 -15.40 2.99
N TYR A 426 -36.65 -14.30 2.33
CA TYR A 426 -36.21 -12.96 2.73
C TYR A 426 -36.89 -12.46 4.02
N GLU A 427 -38.16 -12.82 4.25
CA GLU A 427 -38.88 -12.42 5.47
C GLU A 427 -38.36 -13.18 6.69
N GLU A 428 -38.19 -14.49 6.57
CA GLU A 428 -37.62 -15.34 7.64
C GLU A 428 -36.17 -14.95 8.00
N HIS A 429 -35.36 -14.58 6.99
CA HIS A 429 -34.02 -14.04 7.22
C HIS A 429 -34.07 -12.69 7.96
N ARG A 430 -35.02 -11.81 7.59
CA ARG A 430 -35.19 -10.49 8.23
C ARG A 430 -35.61 -10.63 9.70
N GLU A 431 -36.51 -11.56 10.03
CA GLU A 431 -36.90 -11.82 11.42
C GLU A 431 -35.74 -12.35 12.28
N ARG A 432 -34.89 -13.21 11.71
CA ARG A 432 -33.71 -13.76 12.39
C ARG A 432 -32.70 -12.66 12.72
N VAL A 433 -32.35 -11.83 11.74
CA VAL A 433 -31.41 -10.70 11.92
C VAL A 433 -31.95 -9.65 12.91
N VAL A 434 -33.27 -9.46 12.99
CA VAL A 434 -33.89 -8.60 14.02
C VAL A 434 -33.75 -9.21 15.42
N ARG A 435 -33.90 -10.53 15.56
CA ARG A 435 -33.72 -11.27 16.81
C ARG A 435 -32.28 -11.17 17.31
N ASP A 436 -31.31 -11.49 16.45
CA ASP A 436 -29.87 -11.43 16.77
C ASP A 436 -29.41 -10.00 17.14
N LYS A 437 -29.99 -8.96 16.50
CA LYS A 437 -29.74 -7.57 16.90
C LYS A 437 -30.36 -7.22 18.25
N LEU A 438 -31.53 -7.75 18.58
CA LEU A 438 -32.19 -7.52 19.87
C LEU A 438 -31.38 -8.14 21.02
N ASP A 439 -30.87 -9.35 20.81
CA ASP A 439 -30.06 -10.08 21.80
C ASP A 439 -28.70 -9.39 22.03
N LYS A 440 -27.99 -8.98 20.96
CA LYS A 440 -26.75 -8.19 21.08
C LYS A 440 -26.95 -6.83 21.77
N LEU A 441 -28.10 -6.18 21.55
CA LEU A 441 -28.45 -4.95 22.28
C LEU A 441 -28.71 -5.22 23.77
N SER A 442 -29.18 -6.42 24.14
CA SER A 442 -29.38 -6.81 25.53
C SER A 442 -28.06 -7.03 26.29
N GLU A 443 -27.04 -7.61 25.63
CA GLU A 443 -25.72 -7.85 26.22
C GLU A 443 -24.95 -6.54 26.51
N SER A 444 -25.13 -5.53 25.66
CA SER A 444 -24.42 -4.24 25.78
C SER A 444 -24.84 -3.37 26.98
N ARG A 445 -25.86 -3.77 27.76
CA ARG A 445 -26.44 -2.95 28.82
C ARG A 445 -25.90 -3.29 30.21
N ILE A 446 -24.77 -2.67 30.54
CA ILE A 446 -24.17 -2.48 31.88
C ILE A 446 -24.76 -3.37 33.00
N ARG A 447 -24.03 -4.44 33.36
CA ARG A 447 -24.23 -5.11 34.66
C ARG A 447 -23.88 -4.15 35.79
N SER A 448 -24.91 -3.53 36.39
CA SER A 448 -24.76 -2.84 37.67
C SER A 448 -24.30 -3.84 38.75
N LYS A 449 -23.19 -3.55 39.43
CA LYS A 449 -22.77 -4.30 40.63
C LYS A 449 -23.87 -4.27 41.69
N GLY A 450 -24.03 -5.37 42.41
CA GLY A 450 -24.63 -5.39 43.75
C GLY A 450 -26.16 -5.41 43.79
N GLY A 451 -26.70 -6.60 43.98
CA GLY A 451 -28.04 -6.83 44.53
C GLY A 451 -28.01 -8.16 45.26
N GLU A 452 -27.61 -8.14 46.53
CA GLU A 452 -27.56 -9.32 47.41
C GLU A 452 -28.97 -9.90 47.64
N GLY A 453 -29.07 -11.23 47.84
CA GLY A 453 -30.31 -11.87 48.33
C GLY A 453 -30.95 -12.99 47.48
N VAL A 454 -30.32 -13.51 46.40
CA VAL A 454 -30.86 -14.68 45.65
C VAL A 454 -29.75 -15.67 45.31
N LYS A 455 -29.81 -16.87 45.91
CA LYS A 455 -28.86 -17.98 45.71
C LYS A 455 -29.40 -19.02 44.73
N VAL A 456 -30.65 -19.46 44.92
CA VAL A 456 -31.36 -20.45 44.08
C VAL A 456 -32.58 -19.87 43.37
N ASN A 457 -33.15 -20.61 42.41
CA ASN A 457 -34.35 -20.21 41.64
C ASN A 457 -34.27 -18.84 40.93
N LYS A 458 -33.09 -18.48 40.40
CA LYS A 458 -32.79 -17.17 39.78
C LYS A 458 -33.80 -16.76 38.69
N ALA A 459 -34.26 -17.70 37.86
CA ALA A 459 -35.25 -17.44 36.81
C ALA A 459 -36.64 -17.04 37.37
N LEU A 460 -37.04 -17.58 38.53
CA LEU A 460 -38.28 -17.20 39.20
C LEU A 460 -38.18 -15.79 39.79
N ALA A 461 -37.06 -15.46 40.45
CA ALA A 461 -36.78 -14.14 40.99
C ALA A 461 -36.79 -13.05 39.89
N GLU A 462 -36.24 -13.33 38.70
CA GLU A 462 -36.27 -12.41 37.57
C GLU A 462 -37.69 -12.22 37.00
N LYS A 463 -38.49 -13.30 36.95
CA LYS A 463 -39.91 -13.25 36.55
C LYS A 463 -40.74 -12.39 37.52
N VAL A 464 -40.48 -12.49 38.83
CA VAL A 464 -41.09 -11.63 39.86
C VAL A 464 -40.70 -10.16 39.65
N LYS A 465 -39.39 -9.84 39.52
CA LYS A 465 -38.93 -8.46 39.21
C LYS A 465 -39.56 -7.87 37.95
N ARG A 466 -39.81 -8.71 36.92
CA ARG A 466 -40.47 -8.28 35.67
C ARG A 466 -41.96 -7.98 35.85
N VAL A 467 -42.65 -8.70 36.73
CA VAL A 467 -44.06 -8.44 37.08
C VAL A 467 -44.19 -7.21 37.98
N GLU A 468 -43.30 -7.03 38.95
CA GLU A 468 -43.26 -5.85 39.82
C GLU A 468 -43.02 -4.57 39.01
N ARG A 469 -41.98 -4.55 38.14
CA ARG A 469 -41.74 -3.44 37.20
C ARG A 469 -42.91 -3.16 36.24
N LYS A 470 -43.78 -4.14 35.99
CA LYS A 470 -44.98 -3.94 35.17
C LYS A 470 -46.10 -3.27 35.99
N LYS A 471 -46.29 -3.68 37.25
CA LYS A 471 -47.24 -3.03 38.18
C LYS A 471 -46.83 -1.59 38.54
N GLU A 472 -45.54 -1.33 38.73
CA GLU A 472 -45.00 0.03 38.92
C GLU A 472 -45.35 0.95 37.73
N LYS A 473 -45.15 0.48 36.49
CA LYS A 473 -45.53 1.22 35.27
C LYS A 473 -47.03 1.39 35.08
N GLU A 474 -47.85 0.57 35.73
CA GLU A 474 -49.31 0.66 35.75
C GLU A 474 -49.83 1.47 36.97
N GLY A 475 -48.93 2.10 37.75
CA GLY A 475 -49.28 3.04 38.82
C GLY A 475 -49.87 2.40 40.08
N LYS A 476 -49.61 1.11 40.32
CA LYS A 476 -50.10 0.39 41.51
C LYS A 476 -48.93 0.01 42.42
N GLU A 477 -48.75 0.76 43.51
CA GLU A 477 -47.80 0.40 44.56
C GLU A 477 -48.25 -0.87 45.29
N GLY A 478 -47.32 -1.79 45.49
CA GLY A 478 -47.53 -3.05 46.22
C GLY A 478 -46.19 -3.60 46.70
N VAL A 479 -46.20 -4.24 47.86
CA VAL A 479 -45.00 -4.75 48.54
C VAL A 479 -44.23 -5.74 47.65
N SER A 480 -42.91 -5.58 47.54
CA SER A 480 -42.06 -6.46 46.73
C SER A 480 -41.85 -7.81 47.43
N LEU A 481 -42.17 -8.89 46.71
CA LEU A 481 -42.09 -10.28 47.19
C LEU A 481 -40.66 -10.72 47.50
N LEU A 482 -39.67 -10.05 46.91
CA LEU A 482 -38.24 -10.30 47.14
C LEU A 482 -37.71 -9.63 48.42
N SER A 483 -38.54 -8.82 49.08
CA SER A 483 -38.24 -8.16 50.35
C SER A 483 -39.12 -8.63 51.51
N ASP A 484 -40.05 -9.57 51.27
CA ASP A 484 -40.90 -10.16 52.30
C ASP A 484 -40.15 -11.32 52.99
N PRO A 485 -39.86 -11.23 54.31
CA PRO A 485 -39.06 -12.23 55.01
C PRO A 485 -39.70 -13.63 55.03
N ARG A 486 -40.99 -13.77 54.71
CA ARG A 486 -41.67 -15.07 54.63
C ARG A 486 -41.34 -15.88 53.37
N PHE A 487 -40.76 -15.25 52.36
CA PHE A 487 -40.41 -15.89 51.09
C PHE A 487 -38.90 -15.95 50.82
N ALA A 488 -38.07 -15.49 51.76
CA ALA A 488 -36.61 -15.50 51.64
C ALA A 488 -36.06 -16.94 51.45
N GLU A 489 -36.58 -17.92 52.18
CA GLU A 489 -36.11 -19.32 52.10
C GLU A 489 -36.23 -19.92 50.69
N VAL A 490 -37.25 -19.55 49.91
CA VAL A 490 -37.48 -20.03 48.52
C VAL A 490 -36.37 -19.60 47.55
N PHE A 491 -35.63 -18.55 47.90
CA PHE A 491 -34.55 -17.98 47.10
C PHE A 491 -33.15 -18.17 47.72
N GLU A 492 -33.07 -18.65 48.97
CA GLU A 492 -31.82 -18.83 49.70
C GLU A 492 -31.48 -20.27 50.11
N ASN A 493 -32.46 -21.15 50.35
CA ASN A 493 -32.25 -22.54 50.76
C ASN A 493 -32.22 -23.48 49.54
N PRO A 494 -31.13 -24.24 49.31
CA PRO A 494 -31.00 -25.14 48.16
C PRO A 494 -32.01 -26.28 48.09
N GLU A 495 -32.71 -26.65 49.18
CA GLU A 495 -33.77 -27.67 49.12
C GLU A 495 -34.99 -27.24 48.27
N PHE A 496 -35.14 -25.94 47.97
CA PHE A 496 -36.19 -25.43 47.09
C PHE A 496 -35.76 -25.30 45.62
N GLU A 497 -34.56 -25.74 45.22
CA GLU A 497 -34.08 -25.64 43.84
C GLU A 497 -34.91 -26.49 42.87
N VAL A 498 -35.46 -25.85 41.83
CA VAL A 498 -36.33 -26.52 40.86
C VAL A 498 -35.51 -27.09 39.70
N ASP A 499 -35.35 -28.41 39.67
CA ASP A 499 -34.72 -29.13 38.55
C ASP A 499 -35.65 -29.18 37.32
N THR A 500 -35.25 -28.46 36.27
CA THR A 500 -35.95 -28.37 34.98
C THR A 500 -35.70 -29.54 34.03
N GLU A 501 -34.70 -30.39 34.29
CA GLU A 501 -34.40 -31.60 33.50
C GLU A 501 -35.14 -32.83 34.05
N SER A 502 -35.70 -32.74 35.25
CA SER A 502 -36.53 -33.79 35.86
C SER A 502 -37.75 -34.16 35.00
N ARG A 503 -38.02 -35.47 34.91
CA ARG A 503 -39.16 -36.03 34.16
C ARG A 503 -40.51 -35.51 34.64
N GLU A 504 -40.64 -35.20 35.93
CA GLU A 504 -41.86 -34.67 36.55
C GLU A 504 -42.12 -33.22 36.14
N TYR A 505 -41.06 -32.38 36.08
CA TYR A 505 -41.17 -31.01 35.59
C TYR A 505 -41.61 -30.96 34.12
N GLY A 506 -41.06 -31.85 33.28
CA GLY A 506 -41.42 -31.98 31.87
C GLY A 506 -42.86 -32.45 31.62
N LEU A 507 -43.44 -33.23 32.53
CA LEU A 507 -44.85 -33.64 32.49
C LEU A 507 -45.81 -32.50 32.87
N LEU A 508 -45.41 -31.66 33.82
CA LEU A 508 -46.22 -30.53 34.30
C LEU A 508 -46.13 -29.29 33.40
N ASN A 509 -45.05 -29.13 32.62
CA ASN A 509 -44.81 -27.97 31.74
C ASN A 509 -44.62 -28.37 30.25
N PRO A 510 -45.66 -28.89 29.57
CA PRO A 510 -45.56 -29.46 28.22
C PRO A 510 -45.19 -28.48 27.09
N SER A 511 -45.06 -27.18 27.38
CA SER A 511 -44.56 -26.17 26.44
C SER A 511 -43.04 -26.09 26.36
N THR A 512 -42.31 -26.77 27.26
CA THR A 512 -40.84 -26.74 27.33
C THR A 512 -40.15 -27.92 26.63
N SER A 513 -40.89 -29.00 26.33
CA SER A 513 -40.37 -30.31 25.93
C SER A 513 -40.29 -30.54 24.40
N SER A 514 -39.72 -29.59 23.64
CA SER A 514 -39.66 -29.66 22.15
C SER A 514 -38.27 -29.94 21.55
N LYS A 515 -37.31 -30.47 22.33
CA LYS A 515 -35.96 -30.83 21.84
C LYS A 515 -35.39 -32.17 22.35
N SER A 516 -36.14 -33.27 22.21
CA SER A 516 -35.54 -34.61 22.02
C SER A 516 -36.60 -35.61 21.57
N ALA A 517 -36.74 -35.79 20.24
CA ALA A 517 -37.63 -36.78 19.66
C ALA A 517 -36.98 -37.51 18.47
N LEU A 518 -35.78 -38.07 18.68
CA LEU A 518 -35.46 -39.32 17.97
C LEU A 518 -36.24 -40.45 18.65
N ARG A 519 -36.89 -41.29 17.84
CA ARG A 519 -37.65 -42.46 18.29
C ARG A 519 -36.74 -43.39 19.10
N GLY A 520 -37.16 -43.71 20.33
CA GLY A 520 -36.63 -44.87 21.04
C GLY A 520 -37.01 -46.15 20.29
N ARG A 521 -36.01 -47.03 20.08
CA ARG A 521 -36.21 -48.44 19.71
C ARG A 521 -36.73 -49.22 20.93
N THR A 522 -37.37 -50.36 20.68
CA THR A 522 -38.00 -51.17 21.73
C THR A 522 -37.00 -52.10 22.44
N ALA A 523 -37.32 -52.45 23.69
CA ALA A 523 -36.47 -53.17 24.65
C ALA A 523 -36.25 -54.67 24.35
N VAL A 524 -35.82 -54.97 23.13
CA VAL A 524 -35.37 -56.29 22.65
C VAL A 524 -34.05 -56.17 21.87
N GLU A 525 -33.72 -54.98 21.35
CA GLU A 525 -32.45 -54.70 20.65
C GLU A 525 -31.32 -54.22 21.59
N SER A 526 -31.49 -54.37 22.91
CA SER A 526 -30.60 -53.78 23.93
C SER A 526 -29.90 -54.81 24.83
N GLU A 527 -29.89 -56.10 24.46
CA GLU A 527 -29.35 -57.19 25.30
C GLU A 527 -28.23 -58.03 24.63
N GLU A 528 -27.72 -57.65 23.44
CA GLU A 528 -26.75 -58.50 22.68
C GLU A 528 -25.32 -57.95 22.51
N GLU A 529 -24.96 -56.75 22.98
CA GLU A 529 -23.58 -56.21 22.85
C GLU A 529 -22.94 -55.67 24.16
N GLU A 530 -23.42 -56.12 25.33
CA GLU A 530 -22.61 -56.13 26.56
C GLU A 530 -21.95 -57.50 26.81
N SER A 531 -21.20 -57.99 25.82
CA SER A 531 -20.15 -59.00 26.05
C SER A 531 -18.86 -58.65 25.30
N ASP A 532 -17.73 -58.96 25.93
CA ASP A 532 -16.38 -58.99 25.36
C ASP A 532 -15.63 -57.66 25.17
N LYS A 533 -15.42 -56.97 26.30
CA LYS A 533 -14.09 -56.39 26.58
C LYS A 533 -13.15 -57.47 27.13
N SER A 534 -12.22 -57.99 26.32
CA SER A 534 -10.78 -58.03 26.68
C SER A 534 -9.86 -58.75 25.68
N SER A 535 -8.67 -58.15 25.49
CA SER A 535 -7.34 -58.81 25.39
C SER A 535 -6.66 -58.99 24.02
N SER A 536 -5.35 -58.72 24.08
CA SER A 536 -4.21 -59.14 23.24
C SER A 536 -4.16 -58.77 21.75
N ASP A 537 -3.26 -57.84 21.46
CA ASP A 537 -2.03 -58.07 20.69
C ASP A 537 -2.07 -58.87 19.37
N GLY A 538 -1.54 -58.23 18.32
CA GLY A 538 -0.26 -58.73 17.80
C GLY A 538 -0.20 -59.17 16.33
N LEU A 539 0.38 -58.26 15.52
CA LEU A 539 1.34 -58.54 14.42
C LEU A 539 0.88 -59.27 13.14
N GLY A 540 1.59 -58.96 12.05
CA GLY A 540 1.63 -59.75 10.81
C GLY A 540 0.71 -59.23 9.70
N SER A 541 1.09 -58.23 8.88
CA SER A 541 2.16 -58.18 7.85
C SER A 541 1.79 -58.87 6.53
N ASP A 542 1.98 -58.12 5.43
CA ASP A 542 2.34 -58.60 4.09
C ASP A 542 1.27 -59.44 3.33
N SER A 543 1.14 -59.40 2.00
CA SER A 543 1.92 -58.73 0.94
C SER A 543 1.08 -58.64 -0.36
N GLU A 544 1.52 -57.78 -1.29
CA GLU A 544 1.65 -57.99 -2.76
C GLU A 544 0.71 -59.02 -3.47
N SER A 545 0.11 -58.78 -4.65
CA SER A 545 0.57 -58.06 -5.85
C SER A 545 -0.49 -58.18 -6.96
N GLY A 546 -0.44 -57.31 -7.99
CA GLY A 546 -1.00 -57.52 -9.35
C GLY A 546 -2.52 -57.76 -9.47
N SER A 547 -3.16 -57.66 -10.64
CA SER A 547 -2.80 -57.07 -11.94
C SER A 547 -3.99 -57.32 -12.88
N GLU A 548 -4.42 -56.30 -13.61
CA GLU A 548 -5.21 -56.35 -14.86
C GLU A 548 -6.58 -57.08 -14.97
N ALA A 549 -7.51 -56.35 -15.59
CA ALA A 549 -8.48 -56.77 -16.60
C ALA A 549 -9.69 -57.67 -16.25
N GLY A 550 -10.89 -57.11 -16.49
CA GLY A 550 -11.78 -57.69 -17.51
C GLY A 550 -13.18 -58.12 -17.08
N MET A 551 -14.19 -57.48 -17.72
CA MET A 551 -15.45 -58.08 -18.22
C MET A 551 -16.48 -58.63 -17.20
N GLU A 552 -17.69 -58.04 -17.11
CA GLU A 552 -18.92 -58.32 -17.93
C GLU A 552 -19.69 -59.57 -17.41
N VAL A 553 -21.04 -59.71 -17.39
CA VAL A 553 -22.20 -58.90 -17.85
C VAL A 553 -23.54 -59.52 -17.33
N ASP A 554 -24.69 -58.86 -17.59
CA ASP A 554 -26.12 -59.27 -17.40
C ASP A 554 -26.67 -59.45 -15.96
N ASP A 555 -27.84 -58.95 -15.51
CA ASP A 555 -29.13 -58.42 -16.08
C ASP A 555 -30.30 -59.44 -16.17
N ASP A 556 -31.55 -58.93 -16.25
CA ASP A 556 -32.89 -59.61 -16.24
C ASP A 556 -33.36 -60.27 -14.90
N SER A 557 -34.66 -60.53 -14.58
CA SER A 557 -36.02 -60.09 -15.00
C SER A 557 -37.06 -60.79 -14.05
N ASP A 558 -38.40 -60.60 -14.02
CA ASP A 558 -39.35 -59.47 -14.14
C ASP A 558 -40.76 -59.95 -13.61
N SER A 559 -41.78 -59.08 -13.56
CA SER A 559 -43.23 -59.37 -13.71
C SER A 559 -44.06 -59.80 -12.46
N SER A 560 -45.41 -59.76 -12.43
CA SER A 560 -46.46 -58.86 -12.98
C SER A 560 -47.86 -59.34 -12.50
N ARG A 561 -48.94 -58.51 -12.63
CA ARG A 561 -50.36 -58.92 -12.78
C ARG A 561 -51.28 -57.70 -13.06
N GLU A 562 -51.89 -57.57 -14.25
CA GLU A 562 -53.28 -57.95 -14.65
C GLU A 562 -54.41 -57.11 -13.99
N GLY A 563 -55.51 -56.70 -14.65
CA GLY A 563 -55.96 -56.86 -16.04
C GLY A 563 -57.48 -56.54 -16.20
N ASP A 564 -58.00 -56.48 -17.44
CA ASP A 564 -59.43 -56.51 -17.89
C ASP A 564 -60.32 -55.22 -17.80
N LEU A 565 -61.22 -54.87 -18.75
CA LEU A 565 -61.60 -55.46 -20.08
C LEU A 565 -62.47 -54.49 -20.97
N VAL A 566 -62.51 -54.76 -22.31
CA VAL A 566 -63.56 -54.44 -23.34
C VAL A 566 -63.77 -53.01 -23.94
N ALA A 567 -63.27 -52.84 -25.18
CA ALA A 567 -63.90 -52.45 -26.47
C ALA A 567 -65.07 -51.41 -26.66
N TYR A 568 -64.79 -50.41 -27.52
CA TYR A 568 -65.45 -50.09 -28.82
C TYR A 568 -66.76 -49.23 -28.98
N ASP A 569 -66.74 -48.49 -30.10
CA ASP A 569 -67.75 -47.71 -30.89
C ASP A 569 -68.25 -46.29 -30.48
N PRO A 570 -68.35 -45.32 -31.44
CA PRO A 570 -68.80 -43.93 -31.18
C PRO A 570 -70.09 -43.52 -31.92
N ARG A 571 -70.77 -42.45 -31.47
CA ARG A 571 -71.36 -41.34 -32.29
C ARG A 571 -72.21 -40.34 -31.49
N SER A 572 -72.44 -39.16 -32.11
CA SER A 572 -73.52 -38.17 -31.86
C SER A 572 -73.57 -37.33 -30.55
N ARG A 573 -73.00 -36.11 -30.65
CA ARG A 573 -73.60 -34.76 -30.39
C ARG A 573 -75.10 -34.69 -30.01
N PRO A 574 -75.61 -33.66 -29.27
CA PRO A 574 -75.57 -32.22 -29.66
C PRO A 574 -75.53 -31.19 -28.46
N PRO A 575 -76.02 -29.92 -28.52
CA PRO A 575 -75.42 -28.74 -29.21
C PRO A 575 -75.39 -27.37 -28.43
N GLN A 576 -74.64 -26.38 -28.98
CA GLN A 576 -74.82 -24.89 -28.82
C GLN A 576 -74.56 -24.23 -27.42
N PRO A 577 -74.53 -22.87 -27.27
CA PRO A 577 -73.67 -21.89 -27.97
C PRO A 577 -73.16 -20.67 -27.10
N LYS A 578 -72.32 -19.77 -27.68
CA LYS A 578 -72.15 -18.30 -27.41
C LYS A 578 -71.87 -17.81 -25.96
N SER A 579 -70.85 -16.97 -25.71
CA SER A 579 -70.90 -15.53 -26.06
C SER A 579 -69.60 -14.75 -25.72
N GLN A 580 -69.45 -13.58 -26.34
CA GLN A 580 -68.47 -12.49 -26.10
C GLN A 580 -69.16 -11.35 -25.28
N PRO A 581 -68.51 -10.24 -24.78
CA PRO A 581 -67.44 -9.49 -25.47
C PRO A 581 -66.46 -8.57 -24.65
N ARG A 582 -65.51 -7.95 -25.39
CA ARG A 582 -65.04 -6.53 -25.37
C ARG A 582 -64.56 -5.78 -24.09
N SER A 583 -63.29 -5.34 -24.17
CA SER A 583 -62.77 -3.95 -24.28
C SER A 583 -62.94 -2.85 -23.20
N THR A 584 -61.83 -2.12 -22.99
CA THR A 584 -61.68 -0.64 -22.83
C THR A 584 -62.26 0.13 -21.64
N GLN A 585 -61.34 0.77 -20.89
CA GLN A 585 -61.28 2.19 -20.47
C GLN A 585 -62.43 2.93 -19.75
N MET A 586 -62.02 3.82 -18.81
CA MET A 586 -62.73 5.02 -18.30
C MET A 586 -63.95 4.76 -17.38
N LYS A 587 -64.34 5.63 -16.42
CA LYS A 587 -63.82 6.94 -15.94
C LYS A 587 -64.45 7.29 -14.55
N GLN A 588 -63.73 8.09 -13.75
CA GLN A 588 -64.19 9.18 -12.82
C GLN A 588 -65.33 8.89 -11.81
N THR A 589 -65.31 9.37 -10.56
CA THR A 589 -65.04 10.72 -10.01
C THR A 589 -64.34 10.60 -8.64
N GLY A 590 -63.41 11.44 -8.15
CA GLY A 590 -63.41 12.90 -7.92
C GLY A 590 -63.52 13.19 -6.39
N PRO A 591 -63.13 14.35 -5.79
CA PRO A 591 -62.29 15.46 -6.27
C PRO A 591 -61.20 15.97 -5.24
N ARG A 592 -60.46 17.03 -5.62
CA ARG A 592 -59.84 18.08 -4.78
C ARG A 592 -58.66 17.79 -3.79
N LEU A 593 -57.55 18.46 -4.10
CA LEU A 593 -56.75 19.41 -3.27
C LEU A 593 -55.87 18.96 -2.09
N THR A 594 -54.74 19.68 -2.02
CA THR A 594 -53.98 20.15 -0.83
C THR A 594 -53.06 19.21 -0.03
N THR A 595 -51.78 19.60 -0.08
CA THR A 595 -50.84 19.79 1.04
C THR A 595 -50.28 18.62 1.84
N SER A 596 -48.95 18.49 1.70
CA SER A 596 -47.97 18.53 2.80
C SER A 596 -47.62 17.25 3.57
N ARG A 597 -46.42 17.34 4.18
CA ARG A 597 -45.93 16.56 5.34
C ARG A 597 -45.71 15.06 5.13
N THR A 598 -44.46 14.73 4.81
CA THR A 598 -43.77 13.59 5.45
C THR A 598 -42.64 14.11 6.35
N ARG A 599 -42.82 13.89 7.65
CA ARG A 599 -41.89 14.17 8.77
C ARG A 599 -42.46 13.40 9.98
N PRO A 600 -41.66 12.92 10.96
CA PRO A 600 -40.24 12.54 10.92
C PRO A 600 -39.96 11.13 11.50
N ALA A 601 -38.67 10.74 11.43
CA ALA A 601 -37.92 9.89 12.37
C ALA A 601 -38.11 8.34 12.32
N PRO A 602 -37.11 7.57 12.79
CA PRO A 602 -35.68 7.86 12.91
C PRO A 602 -34.75 6.84 12.21
N SER A 603 -33.48 7.23 12.16
CA SER A 603 -32.30 6.43 11.81
C SER A 603 -32.25 5.01 12.40
N GLN A 604 -31.79 4.04 11.59
CA GLN A 604 -30.66 3.18 12.00
C GLN A 604 -29.96 2.47 10.82
N GLN A 605 -28.66 2.71 10.74
CA GLN A 605 -27.60 1.81 10.27
C GLN A 605 -27.96 0.68 9.30
N LYS A 606 -27.62 0.88 8.02
CA LYS A 606 -27.11 -0.20 7.18
C LYS A 606 -25.65 0.06 6.83
N GLN A 607 -24.79 -0.77 7.42
CA GLN A 607 -23.64 -1.31 6.71
C GLN A 607 -24.11 -1.84 5.35
N HIS A 608 -23.28 -1.76 4.30
CA HIS A 608 -22.88 -2.97 3.55
C HIS A 608 -21.88 -2.67 2.43
N HIS A 609 -20.82 -3.46 2.42
CA HIS A 609 -20.18 -4.09 1.26
C HIS A 609 -19.92 -3.27 -0.02
N LEU A 610 -18.66 -2.87 -0.15
CA LEU A 610 -17.83 -3.43 -1.24
C LEU A 610 -17.11 -4.64 -0.62
N GLY A 611 -17.00 -5.81 -1.23
CA GLY A 611 -16.62 -6.05 -2.62
C GLY A 611 -15.19 -6.60 -2.67
N LYS A 612 -14.83 -7.57 -1.80
CA LYS A 612 -14.69 -8.99 -2.21
C LYS A 612 -13.90 -9.14 -3.53
N ASN A 613 -12.59 -9.42 -3.43
CA ASN A 613 -11.91 -10.59 -4.03
C ASN A 613 -10.37 -10.51 -3.92
N ALA A 614 -9.83 -10.83 -2.75
CA ALA A 614 -8.43 -11.28 -2.63
C ALA A 614 -8.39 -12.81 -2.72
N HIS A 615 -7.38 -13.36 -3.38
CA HIS A 615 -7.10 -14.80 -3.41
C HIS A 615 -5.94 -15.09 -2.44
N VAL A 616 -6.29 -15.55 -1.25
CA VAL A 616 -5.33 -16.15 -0.31
C VAL A 616 -5.37 -17.65 -0.49
N ASN A 617 -4.26 -18.26 -0.90
CA ASN A 617 -4.14 -19.71 -0.89
C ASN A 617 -3.68 -20.14 0.51
N ALA A 618 -4.51 -20.91 1.20
CA ALA A 618 -4.09 -21.66 2.38
C ALA A 618 -3.33 -22.91 1.91
N LEU A 619 -2.09 -23.06 2.38
CA LEU A 619 -1.24 -24.20 2.04
C LEU A 619 -1.52 -25.38 2.97
N GLN A 620 -1.29 -26.59 2.46
CA GLN A 620 -1.62 -27.84 3.16
C GLN A 620 -0.73 -28.10 4.41
N ASP A 621 0.27 -27.25 4.64
CA ASP A 621 1.24 -27.26 5.74
C ASP A 621 1.03 -26.13 6.78
N GLY A 622 0.16 -25.14 6.50
CA GLY A 622 -0.11 -23.99 7.37
C GLY A 622 0.49 -22.65 6.93
N GLY A 623 1.16 -22.58 5.77
CA GLY A 623 1.57 -21.32 5.16
C GLY A 623 0.45 -20.56 4.44
N PHE A 624 0.63 -19.25 4.25
CA PHE A 624 -0.31 -18.37 3.53
C PHE A 624 0.40 -17.62 2.38
N GLU A 625 -0.25 -17.55 1.21
CA GLU A 625 0.19 -16.80 0.03
C GLU A 625 -0.81 -15.67 -0.30
N MET A 626 -0.31 -14.46 -0.64
CA MET A 626 -1.16 -13.32 -1.04
C MET A 626 -1.21 -13.15 -2.56
N SER A 627 -2.40 -13.05 -3.14
CA SER A 627 -2.60 -12.65 -4.54
C SER A 627 -3.94 -11.94 -4.76
N PHE A 628 -4.06 -11.10 -5.78
CA PHE A 628 -5.28 -10.36 -6.10
C PHE A 628 -5.54 -10.41 -7.61
N VAL A 629 -6.72 -10.88 -8.05
CA VAL A 629 -7.07 -11.01 -9.47
C VAL A 629 -8.55 -10.69 -9.69
N PRO A 630 -8.90 -9.65 -10.46
CA PRO A 630 -10.25 -9.43 -10.97
C PRO A 630 -10.36 -9.91 -12.42
N SER A 631 -11.56 -10.29 -12.87
CA SER A 631 -11.81 -10.83 -14.22
C SER A 631 -12.45 -9.81 -15.17
N ARG A 632 -12.54 -10.15 -16.46
CA ARG A 632 -13.56 -9.61 -17.39
C ARG A 632 -13.88 -10.64 -18.46
N ASN A 633 -15.16 -10.80 -18.78
CA ASN A 633 -15.65 -11.80 -19.73
C ASN A 633 -15.46 -11.36 -21.21
N PRO A 634 -15.40 -12.31 -22.17
CA PRO A 634 -15.11 -12.02 -23.57
C PRO A 634 -16.36 -12.00 -24.45
N ASP A 635 -16.48 -11.02 -25.37
CA ASP A 635 -17.36 -11.13 -26.54
C ASP A 635 -16.81 -10.33 -27.75
N GLU A 636 -16.67 -11.05 -28.87
CA GLU A 636 -16.53 -10.58 -30.27
C GLU A 636 -15.28 -9.74 -30.72
N PRO A 637 -15.00 -9.60 -32.05
CA PRO A 637 -14.45 -10.71 -32.84
C PRO A 637 -13.19 -10.35 -33.65
N LYS A 638 -12.29 -11.32 -33.89
CA LYS A 638 -11.05 -11.11 -34.66
C LYS A 638 -11.29 -11.08 -36.18
N ARG A 639 -10.99 -9.96 -36.84
CA ARG A 639 -10.94 -9.84 -38.31
C ARG A 639 -9.49 -9.95 -38.82
N LYS A 640 -9.21 -10.89 -39.73
CA LYS A 640 -7.88 -11.12 -40.33
C LYS A 640 -7.53 -10.02 -41.33
N THR A 641 -6.27 -9.58 -41.36
CA THR A 641 -5.69 -8.76 -42.44
C THR A 641 -4.64 -9.54 -43.24
N SER A 642 -4.61 -9.30 -44.55
CA SER A 642 -3.76 -9.97 -45.54
C SER A 642 -2.48 -9.17 -45.85
N LYS A 643 -1.43 -9.88 -46.30
CA LYS A 643 -0.16 -9.29 -46.77
C LYS A 643 -0.29 -8.66 -48.17
N PRO A 644 0.56 -7.67 -48.48
CA PRO A 644 1.38 -7.65 -49.69
C PRO A 644 2.88 -7.62 -49.31
N VAL A 645 3.85 -8.29 -49.96
CA VAL A 645 4.19 -8.43 -51.40
C VAL A 645 4.80 -7.15 -52.01
N GLY A 646 6.06 -6.87 -51.66
CA GLY A 646 7.22 -7.23 -52.52
C GLY A 646 7.62 -6.33 -53.70
N SER A 647 8.96 -6.19 -53.84
CA SER A 647 9.77 -5.69 -54.98
C SER A 647 10.25 -4.22 -54.92
N ARG A 648 11.47 -3.87 -55.36
CA ARG A 648 12.62 -4.68 -55.84
C ARG A 648 13.96 -3.95 -55.57
N LYS A 649 15.04 -4.72 -55.35
CA LYS A 649 16.42 -4.20 -55.20
C LYS A 649 16.99 -3.64 -56.52
N VAL A 650 17.98 -2.76 -56.40
CA VAL A 650 19.15 -2.73 -57.29
C VAL A 650 20.40 -2.78 -56.43
N GLU A 651 21.29 -3.74 -56.69
CA GLU A 651 22.57 -3.90 -55.99
C GLU A 651 23.73 -3.40 -56.87
N ARG A 652 24.81 -2.96 -56.23
CA ARG A 652 26.17 -3.12 -56.76
C ARG A 652 27.01 -3.87 -55.73
N PHE A 653 27.47 -5.05 -56.13
CA PHE A 653 28.38 -5.88 -55.35
C PHE A 653 29.83 -5.40 -55.50
N GLY A 654 30.58 -5.50 -54.41
CA GLY A 654 32.05 -5.41 -54.34
C GLY A 654 32.46 -6.07 -53.03
N ALA A 655 32.89 -7.33 -53.10
CA ALA A 655 32.78 -8.25 -51.96
C ALA A 655 33.95 -8.18 -50.97
N GLY A 656 33.59 -8.28 -49.68
CA GLY A 656 34.49 -8.50 -48.55
C GLY A 656 33.75 -9.25 -47.44
N MET A 657 33.46 -10.54 -47.69
CA MET A 657 32.84 -11.48 -46.73
C MET A 657 33.79 -11.80 -45.57
N GLU A 658 33.34 -12.17 -44.36
CA GLU A 658 32.08 -11.91 -43.65
C GLU A 658 32.22 -12.45 -42.21
N ARG A 659 31.63 -11.78 -41.22
CA ARG A 659 30.98 -12.44 -40.07
C ARG A 659 30.07 -11.42 -39.39
N GLY A 660 28.80 -11.42 -39.81
CA GLY A 660 27.80 -10.47 -39.36
C GLY A 660 27.43 -10.64 -37.88
N GLY A 661 27.38 -9.54 -37.15
CA GLY A 661 26.83 -9.50 -35.80
C GLY A 661 25.31 -9.67 -35.80
N GLY A 662 24.81 -10.46 -34.85
CA GLY A 662 23.38 -10.72 -34.68
C GLY A 662 22.79 -9.99 -33.48
N GLY A 663 22.43 -8.72 -33.66
CA GLY A 663 21.38 -8.07 -32.86
C GLY A 663 21.67 -7.80 -31.38
N GLU A 664 22.75 -7.09 -31.06
CA GLU A 664 22.74 -6.23 -29.87
C GLU A 664 21.73 -5.09 -30.08
N GLU A 665 20.99 -4.72 -29.04
CA GLU A 665 20.19 -3.49 -29.06
C GLU A 665 21.15 -2.30 -29.06
N ASN A 666 21.24 -1.59 -30.19
CA ASN A 666 21.95 -0.32 -30.26
C ASN A 666 21.40 0.62 -29.17
N PRO A 667 22.23 1.15 -28.25
CA PRO A 667 21.77 2.17 -27.32
C PRO A 667 21.35 3.40 -28.12
N GLY A 668 20.04 3.67 -28.16
CA GLY A 668 19.48 4.80 -28.91
C GLY A 668 20.16 6.11 -28.48
N GLU A 669 20.52 6.94 -29.46
CA GLU A 669 21.19 8.22 -29.22
C GLU A 669 20.42 9.04 -28.18
N ARG A 670 21.03 9.22 -27.00
CA ARG A 670 20.49 10.11 -25.97
C ARG A 670 20.56 11.56 -26.50
N PRO A 671 19.48 12.34 -26.40
CA PRO A 671 19.48 13.71 -26.89
C PRO A 671 20.42 14.57 -26.03
N VAL A 672 21.33 15.30 -26.66
CA VAL A 672 22.27 16.20 -25.99
C VAL A 672 22.08 17.63 -26.47
N ILE A 673 21.80 18.54 -25.53
CA ILE A 673 21.65 19.98 -25.80
C ILE A 673 22.86 20.73 -25.25
N ARG A 674 23.48 21.56 -26.09
CA ARG A 674 24.58 22.44 -25.69
C ARG A 674 24.02 23.77 -25.19
N GLY A 675 24.24 24.07 -23.92
CA GLY A 675 23.87 25.32 -23.26
C GLY A 675 24.99 26.34 -23.23
N ALA A 676 24.79 27.38 -22.42
CA ALA A 676 25.77 28.43 -22.17
C ALA A 676 27.10 27.88 -21.59
N GLY A 677 28.22 28.53 -21.91
CA GLY A 677 29.52 28.24 -21.28
C GLY A 677 30.12 26.86 -21.56
N GLY A 678 29.64 26.14 -22.58
CA GLY A 678 30.09 24.79 -22.92
C GLY A 678 29.37 23.67 -22.15
N LEU A 679 28.39 24.02 -21.30
CA LEU A 679 27.57 23.05 -20.57
C LEU A 679 26.75 22.18 -21.53
N SER A 680 26.64 20.88 -21.27
CA SER A 680 25.82 19.96 -22.07
C SER A 680 24.78 19.23 -21.21
N TYR A 681 23.50 19.33 -21.58
CA TYR A 681 22.40 18.61 -20.93
C TYR A 681 22.13 17.30 -21.67
N ILE A 682 22.12 16.18 -20.95
CA ILE A 682 21.87 14.83 -21.50
C ILE A 682 20.46 14.40 -21.07
N GLY A 683 19.55 14.23 -22.03
CA GLY A 683 18.15 13.85 -21.77
C GLY A 683 17.82 12.40 -22.11
N LEU A 684 16.52 12.10 -22.11
CA LEU A 684 15.91 10.87 -22.59
C LEU A 684 15.08 11.13 -23.86
N ARG A 685 15.01 10.14 -24.75
CA ARG A 685 14.20 10.20 -25.98
C ARG A 685 13.07 9.18 -25.94
N ASN A 686 11.85 9.65 -26.10
CA ASN A 686 10.65 8.82 -26.24
C ASN A 686 10.17 8.85 -27.70
N THR A 687 10.59 7.87 -28.48
CA THR A 687 10.21 7.72 -29.89
C THR A 687 8.70 7.47 -30.06
N THR A 688 8.05 6.83 -29.10
CA THR A 688 6.60 6.53 -29.15
C THR A 688 5.76 7.80 -29.07
N ALA A 689 6.12 8.72 -28.16
CA ALA A 689 5.45 10.03 -28.04
C ALA A 689 6.03 11.11 -28.97
N SER A 690 7.11 10.80 -29.71
CA SER A 690 7.90 11.73 -30.53
C SER A 690 8.50 12.92 -29.76
N GLN A 691 8.92 12.71 -28.51
CA GLN A 691 9.39 13.75 -27.59
C GLN A 691 10.75 13.42 -26.95
N ASP A 692 11.50 14.48 -26.61
CA ASP A 692 12.71 14.43 -25.77
C ASP A 692 12.41 15.08 -24.41
N TYR A 693 12.94 14.48 -23.34
CA TYR A 693 12.74 14.90 -21.95
C TYR A 693 14.08 15.21 -21.28
N PHE A 694 14.14 16.28 -20.50
CA PHE A 694 15.30 16.66 -19.69
C PHE A 694 14.82 16.94 -18.26
N LEU A 695 15.10 16.03 -17.35
CA LEU A 695 14.54 15.99 -15.99
C LEU A 695 15.59 16.41 -14.95
N GLY A 696 15.17 16.94 -13.80
CA GLY A 696 16.06 17.22 -12.68
C GLY A 696 17.13 18.30 -12.92
N ILE A 697 16.90 19.25 -13.83
CA ILE A 697 17.87 20.32 -14.12
C ILE A 697 17.90 21.32 -12.95
N PRO A 698 19.04 21.53 -12.28
CA PRO A 698 19.14 22.52 -11.19
C PRO A 698 19.03 23.95 -11.73
N PHE A 699 18.14 24.76 -11.13
CA PHE A 699 18.02 26.19 -11.43
C PHE A 699 18.56 27.08 -10.31
N ALA A 700 18.63 26.56 -9.08
CA ALA A 700 19.22 27.21 -7.92
C ALA A 700 20.34 26.36 -7.29
N GLN A 701 21.12 26.96 -6.40
CA GLN A 701 21.96 26.22 -5.47
C GLN A 701 21.09 25.48 -4.44
N PRO A 702 21.53 24.32 -3.92
CA PRO A 702 20.82 23.59 -2.87
C PRO A 702 20.52 24.49 -1.66
N PRO A 703 19.26 24.66 -1.23
CA PRO A 703 18.88 25.57 -0.15
C PRO A 703 19.12 24.96 1.25
N VAL A 704 20.28 24.32 1.44
CA VAL A 704 20.68 23.59 2.66
C VAL A 704 21.63 24.41 3.55
N GLY A 705 21.74 24.04 4.82
CA GLY A 705 22.67 24.67 5.78
C GLY A 705 22.50 26.19 5.85
N SER A 706 23.55 26.96 5.55
CA SER A 706 23.49 28.42 5.55
C SER A 706 22.52 29.04 4.52
N LEU A 707 22.12 28.28 3.49
CA LEU A 707 21.10 28.69 2.51
C LEU A 707 19.67 28.29 2.92
N ARG A 708 19.52 27.48 3.97
CA ARG A 708 18.21 27.16 4.56
C ARG A 708 17.51 28.45 5.00
N PHE A 709 16.22 28.57 4.71
CA PHE A 709 15.40 29.77 4.94
C PHE A 709 15.93 31.07 4.31
N LYS A 710 16.84 31.00 3.33
CA LYS A 710 17.29 32.16 2.55
C LYS A 710 16.65 32.20 1.15
N PRO A 711 16.56 33.37 0.52
CA PRO A 711 16.26 33.49 -0.91
C PRO A 711 17.16 32.56 -1.75
N PRO A 712 16.62 31.94 -2.80
CA PRO A 712 17.39 31.00 -3.60
C PRO A 712 18.48 31.73 -4.39
N VAL A 713 19.65 31.10 -4.50
CA VAL A 713 20.80 31.63 -5.24
C VAL A 713 20.84 30.97 -6.62
N PRO A 714 21.02 31.71 -7.74
CA PRO A 714 21.13 31.12 -9.07
C PRO A 714 22.17 30.00 -9.13
N TRP A 715 21.81 28.87 -9.74
CA TRP A 715 22.76 27.77 -9.95
C TRP A 715 23.90 28.21 -10.87
N ALA A 716 25.13 27.87 -10.48
CA ALA A 716 26.33 28.12 -11.27
C ALA A 716 27.06 26.77 -11.49
N PRO A 717 27.44 26.42 -12.73
CA PRO A 717 27.99 25.09 -13.02
C PRO A 717 29.34 24.80 -12.37
N GLY A 718 30.12 25.81 -11.97
CA GLY A 718 31.46 25.60 -11.41
C GLY A 718 32.36 24.87 -12.40
N GLN A 719 32.82 23.67 -12.05
CA GLN A 719 33.59 22.77 -12.92
C GLN A 719 32.70 21.78 -13.72
N VAL A 720 31.39 21.76 -13.51
CA VAL A 720 30.47 20.82 -14.18
C VAL A 720 30.29 21.23 -15.64
N THR A 721 30.74 20.36 -16.57
CA THR A 721 30.57 20.56 -18.02
C THR A 721 29.40 19.75 -18.60
N LYS A 722 28.84 18.79 -17.86
CA LYS A 722 27.73 17.94 -18.29
C LYS A 722 26.69 17.80 -17.17
N VAL A 723 25.43 18.07 -17.47
CA VAL A 723 24.28 17.83 -16.58
C VAL A 723 23.57 16.58 -17.05
N ASN A 724 23.49 15.56 -16.19
CA ASN A 724 22.73 14.36 -16.47
C ASN A 724 21.24 14.59 -16.14
N ALA A 725 20.44 14.88 -17.16
CA ALA A 725 19.03 15.25 -17.02
C ALA A 725 18.10 14.07 -17.38
N THR A 726 18.44 12.87 -16.91
CA THR A 726 17.71 11.62 -17.22
C THR A 726 16.80 11.12 -16.10
N GLN A 727 16.79 11.79 -14.95
CA GLN A 727 16.01 11.43 -13.76
C GLN A 727 15.39 12.70 -13.17
N TYR A 728 14.24 12.58 -12.53
CA TYR A 728 13.66 13.69 -11.78
C TYR A 728 14.58 14.09 -10.62
N GLY A 729 14.61 15.38 -10.29
CA GLY A 729 15.23 15.84 -9.04
C GLY A 729 14.37 15.44 -7.84
N ALA A 730 14.92 15.58 -6.63
CA ALA A 730 14.20 15.27 -5.40
C ALA A 730 12.95 16.17 -5.23
N THR A 731 11.91 15.61 -4.63
CA THR A 731 10.73 16.34 -4.17
C THR A 731 11.09 17.20 -2.96
N CYS A 732 10.60 18.44 -2.88
CA CYS A 732 10.85 19.30 -1.72
C CYS A 732 10.19 18.74 -0.45
N GLU A 733 10.73 19.10 0.72
CA GLU A 733 10.13 18.78 2.02
C GLU A 733 8.62 19.06 2.11
N GLN A 734 7.86 18.07 2.59
CA GLN A 734 6.40 18.04 2.62
C GLN A 734 5.89 18.14 4.06
N ALA A 735 4.76 18.81 4.30
CA ALA A 735 4.13 18.90 5.63
C ALA A 735 3.14 17.75 5.91
N THR A 736 2.82 16.91 4.92
CA THR A 736 2.00 15.71 5.12
C THR A 736 2.24 14.68 4.01
N GLN A 737 1.91 13.42 4.28
CA GLN A 737 2.03 12.29 3.34
C GLN A 737 0.66 11.82 2.81
N VAL A 738 -0.39 12.66 2.93
CA VAL A 738 -1.74 12.37 2.40
C VAL A 738 -1.73 12.10 0.89
N ILE A 739 -0.78 12.70 0.16
CA ILE A 739 -0.48 12.35 -1.24
C ILE A 739 0.79 11.49 -1.24
N PRO A 740 0.78 10.26 -1.82
CA PRO A 740 1.98 9.45 -1.96
C PRO A 740 3.06 10.14 -2.80
N VAL A 741 4.25 10.32 -2.23
CA VAL A 741 5.42 10.85 -2.92
C VAL A 741 6.29 9.69 -3.38
N ASN A 742 6.25 9.37 -4.66
CA ASN A 742 6.97 8.23 -5.26
C ASN A 742 8.42 8.59 -5.64
N ASN A 743 9.05 9.50 -4.90
CA ASN A 743 10.36 10.08 -5.19
C ASN A 743 11.10 10.41 -3.89
N ALA A 744 12.43 10.56 -3.96
CA ALA A 744 13.21 11.00 -2.81
C ALA A 744 12.77 12.40 -2.36
N ILE A 745 12.54 12.59 -1.06
CA ILE A 745 12.27 13.89 -0.45
C ILE A 745 13.60 14.48 0.04
N SER A 746 13.86 15.76 -0.25
CA SER A 746 15.06 16.47 0.20
C SER A 746 14.86 17.99 0.26
N GLU A 747 15.71 18.68 1.01
CA GLU A 747 15.90 20.12 0.86
C GLU A 747 16.59 20.47 -0.48
N ASP A 748 17.43 19.60 -1.03
CA ASP A 748 18.05 19.79 -2.36
C ASP A 748 17.07 19.44 -3.49
N CYS A 749 16.04 20.27 -3.63
CA CYS A 749 14.90 20.00 -4.51
C CYS A 749 14.71 21.02 -5.64
N LEU A 750 15.51 22.11 -5.70
CA LEU A 750 15.30 23.27 -6.59
C LEU A 750 15.73 22.99 -8.05
N THR A 751 14.97 22.08 -8.67
CA THR A 751 15.15 21.58 -10.02
C THR A 751 13.91 21.80 -10.89
N LEU A 752 14.09 21.70 -12.21
CA LEU A 752 13.02 21.76 -13.19
C LEU A 752 13.17 20.68 -14.26
N ASN A 753 12.06 20.40 -14.93
CA ASN A 753 11.93 19.35 -15.93
C ASN A 753 11.40 19.97 -17.24
N ILE A 754 11.89 19.53 -18.40
CA ILE A 754 11.58 20.09 -19.73
C ILE A 754 11.16 18.97 -20.69
N TRP A 755 10.02 19.14 -21.36
CA TRP A 755 9.54 18.28 -22.44
C TRP A 755 9.51 19.08 -23.75
N LYS A 756 10.06 18.50 -24.82
CA LYS A 756 10.06 19.11 -26.17
C LYS A 756 9.85 18.07 -27.28
N PRO A 757 9.39 18.45 -28.47
CA PRO A 757 9.40 17.56 -29.64
C PRO A 757 10.82 17.19 -30.09
N ILE A 758 11.03 15.95 -30.56
CA ILE A 758 12.35 15.41 -30.98
C ILE A 758 13.05 16.28 -32.04
N ASN A 759 12.28 16.87 -32.96
CA ASN A 759 12.78 17.69 -34.07
C ASN A 759 12.35 19.16 -33.96
N ALA A 760 12.24 19.70 -32.74
CA ALA A 760 11.86 21.09 -32.50
C ALA A 760 12.86 22.08 -33.10
N THR A 761 12.45 22.76 -34.17
CA THR A 761 13.22 23.80 -34.87
C THR A 761 12.57 25.18 -34.68
N GLY A 762 13.38 26.22 -34.57
CA GLY A 762 12.92 27.59 -34.28
C GLY A 762 12.66 27.85 -32.79
N LYS A 763 11.95 28.96 -32.49
CA LYS A 763 11.58 29.37 -31.13
C LYS A 763 10.11 29.04 -30.85
N LEU A 764 9.87 28.03 -30.02
CA LEU A 764 8.53 27.54 -29.66
C LEU A 764 7.98 28.21 -28.39
N PRO A 765 6.67 28.49 -28.30
CA PRO A 765 6.06 28.95 -27.05
C PRO A 765 6.29 27.97 -25.89
N VAL A 766 6.46 28.52 -24.69
CA VAL A 766 6.83 27.76 -23.49
C VAL A 766 5.69 27.84 -22.49
N MET A 767 5.17 26.70 -22.05
CA MET A 767 4.18 26.59 -21.00
C MET A 767 4.89 26.12 -19.72
N VAL A 768 4.83 26.92 -18.66
CA VAL A 768 5.53 26.67 -17.39
C VAL A 768 4.51 26.34 -16.31
N TYR A 769 4.50 25.09 -15.86
CA TYR A 769 3.61 24.57 -14.84
C TYR A 769 4.19 24.74 -13.43
N ILE A 770 3.37 25.28 -12.53
CA ILE A 770 3.61 25.38 -11.08
C ILE A 770 2.57 24.48 -10.41
N TYR A 771 3.01 23.48 -9.64
CA TYR A 771 2.07 22.54 -8.99
C TYR A 771 1.29 23.18 -7.84
N GLY A 772 0.10 22.62 -7.60
CA GLY A 772 -0.75 22.89 -6.42
C GLY A 772 -0.39 22.03 -5.20
N GLY A 773 -1.11 22.26 -4.10
CA GLY A 773 -0.91 21.55 -2.82
C GLY A 773 -0.90 22.44 -1.58
N GLY A 774 -1.72 23.51 -1.58
CA GLY A 774 -1.93 24.38 -0.42
C GLY A 774 -0.70 25.11 0.15
N PHE A 775 0.42 25.14 -0.58
CA PHE A 775 1.75 25.58 -0.14
C PHE A 775 2.47 24.69 0.88
N TYR A 776 1.97 23.48 1.14
CA TYR A 776 2.51 22.56 2.14
C TYR A 776 2.76 21.13 1.61
N ILE A 777 2.24 20.78 0.44
CA ILE A 777 2.55 19.57 -0.34
C ILE A 777 2.67 19.88 -1.84
N GLY A 778 3.14 18.90 -2.61
CA GLY A 778 3.20 18.91 -4.08
C GLY A 778 4.59 18.58 -4.63
N ASP A 779 4.63 18.02 -5.85
CA ASP A 779 5.84 17.75 -6.61
C ASP A 779 5.63 17.91 -8.13
N THR A 780 6.68 17.70 -8.92
CA THR A 780 6.65 17.75 -10.40
C THR A 780 6.55 16.37 -11.08
N LEU A 781 6.64 15.27 -10.33
CA LEU A 781 6.59 13.90 -10.87
C LEU A 781 5.16 13.53 -11.30
N GLN A 782 4.15 13.97 -10.55
CA GLN A 782 2.74 13.68 -10.83
C GLN A 782 2.19 14.42 -12.07
N TYR A 783 2.96 15.32 -12.67
CA TYR A 783 2.48 16.25 -13.71
C TYR A 783 3.39 16.24 -14.96
N PRO A 784 3.39 15.16 -15.75
CA PRO A 784 4.22 15.03 -16.95
C PRO A 784 3.70 15.88 -18.12
N GLY A 785 4.60 16.58 -18.81
CA GLY A 785 4.26 17.45 -19.94
C GLY A 785 3.82 16.77 -21.24
N THR A 786 3.70 15.44 -21.24
CA THR A 786 3.60 14.63 -22.48
C THR A 786 2.39 14.99 -23.34
N PHE A 787 1.19 15.19 -22.76
CA PHE A 787 -0.03 15.53 -23.50
C PHE A 787 0.07 16.84 -24.25
N LEU A 788 0.43 17.93 -23.55
CA LEU A 788 0.42 19.27 -24.15
C LEU A 788 1.44 19.38 -25.29
N VAL A 789 2.59 18.70 -25.17
CA VAL A 789 3.61 18.63 -26.24
C VAL A 789 3.13 17.73 -27.40
N GLU A 790 2.47 16.61 -27.12
CA GLU A 790 1.92 15.71 -28.15
C GLU A 790 0.76 16.38 -28.91
N ARG A 791 -0.21 16.93 -28.19
CA ARG A 791 -1.38 17.61 -28.75
C ARG A 791 -0.96 18.85 -29.53
N GLY A 792 -0.03 19.65 -28.99
CA GLY A 792 0.57 20.78 -29.71
C GLY A 792 1.19 20.34 -31.04
N SER A 793 1.94 19.23 -31.04
CA SER A 793 2.51 18.67 -32.27
C SER A 793 1.42 18.19 -33.25
N LYS A 794 0.37 17.51 -32.77
CA LYS A 794 -0.78 17.04 -33.58
C LYS A 794 -1.55 18.17 -34.25
N ILE A 795 -1.80 19.30 -33.57
CA ILE A 795 -2.55 20.44 -34.13
C ILE A 795 -1.67 21.44 -34.91
N GLY A 796 -0.39 21.11 -35.15
CA GLY A 796 0.55 21.99 -35.87
C GLY A 796 0.98 23.23 -35.08
N LYS A 797 0.92 23.17 -33.75
CA LYS A 797 1.35 24.20 -32.79
C LYS A 797 2.23 23.60 -31.68
N PRO A 798 3.43 23.09 -32.01
CA PRO A 798 4.32 22.48 -31.02
C PRO A 798 4.70 23.47 -29.91
N ILE A 799 4.67 23.03 -28.65
CA ILE A 799 5.06 23.81 -27.47
C ILE A 799 6.21 23.11 -26.73
N ILE A 800 6.88 23.85 -25.86
CA ILE A 800 7.73 23.29 -24.81
C ILE A 800 6.96 23.36 -23.50
N TYR A 801 6.93 22.26 -22.75
CA TYR A 801 6.40 22.23 -21.40
C TYR A 801 7.56 22.21 -20.40
N VAL A 802 7.46 23.00 -19.33
CA VAL A 802 8.41 23.02 -18.22
C VAL A 802 7.64 22.88 -16.91
N SER A 803 8.05 21.98 -16.02
CA SER A 803 7.55 21.94 -14.63
C SER A 803 8.66 22.26 -13.65
N ILE A 804 8.34 23.01 -12.59
CA ILE A 804 9.32 23.57 -11.64
C ILE A 804 9.02 23.15 -10.19
N ASN A 805 10.06 22.76 -9.44
CA ASN A 805 9.96 22.61 -7.99
C ASN A 805 10.09 23.96 -7.26
N TYR A 806 9.46 24.08 -6.10
CA TYR A 806 9.60 25.21 -5.19
C TYR A 806 9.42 24.76 -3.73
N ARG A 807 10.06 25.42 -2.77
CA ARG A 807 9.97 25.02 -1.35
C ARG A 807 8.55 25.23 -0.81
N LEU A 808 8.15 24.33 0.09
CA LEU A 808 6.82 24.24 0.71
C LEU A 808 6.92 24.31 2.24
N GLY A 809 5.77 24.39 2.92
CA GLY A 809 5.68 24.39 4.38
C GLY A 809 6.55 25.47 5.02
N ILE A 810 7.21 25.14 6.13
CA ILE A 810 8.15 26.05 6.81
C ILE A 810 9.36 26.41 5.94
N TYR A 811 9.76 25.56 4.98
CA TYR A 811 10.93 25.79 4.13
C TYR A 811 10.69 26.85 3.05
N GLY A 812 9.46 26.92 2.52
CA GLY A 812 9.04 27.92 1.53
C GLY A 812 8.34 29.14 2.13
N PHE A 813 7.65 28.96 3.26
CA PHE A 813 6.80 29.96 3.89
C PHE A 813 6.94 29.90 5.43
N PRO A 814 8.14 30.17 5.97
CA PRO A 814 8.36 30.14 7.42
C PRO A 814 7.49 31.21 8.11
N PRO A 815 6.75 30.86 9.18
CA PRO A 815 5.87 31.80 9.88
C PRO A 815 6.64 32.70 10.85
N GLY A 816 6.00 33.78 11.30
CA GLY A 816 6.51 34.69 12.35
C GLY A 816 7.34 35.87 11.84
N GLN A 817 7.36 36.94 12.63
CA GLN A 817 8.09 38.18 12.37
C GLN A 817 9.60 37.97 12.37
N ALA A 818 10.14 37.16 13.28
CA ALA A 818 11.58 36.89 13.33
C ALA A 818 12.09 36.20 12.05
N ALA A 819 11.29 35.31 11.44
CA ALA A 819 11.61 34.70 10.16
C ALA A 819 11.55 35.71 9.00
N TYR A 820 10.57 36.63 9.04
CA TYR A 820 10.45 37.71 8.08
C TYR A 820 11.64 38.69 8.13
N ASP A 821 12.08 39.06 9.33
CA ASP A 821 13.21 39.98 9.56
C ASP A 821 14.54 39.37 9.13
N ALA A 822 14.73 38.06 9.38
CA ALA A 822 15.93 37.32 8.95
C ALA A 822 15.98 37.01 7.43
N GLY A 823 14.97 37.46 6.66
CA GLY A 823 14.92 37.36 5.20
C GLY A 823 14.11 36.19 4.64
N GLY A 824 13.44 35.40 5.48
CA GLY A 824 12.59 34.25 5.13
C GLY A 824 11.28 34.59 4.41
N ARG A 825 11.24 35.71 3.67
CA ARG A 825 10.02 36.30 3.10
C ARG A 825 9.64 35.59 1.81
N ASN A 826 8.48 34.92 1.81
CA ASN A 826 7.83 34.35 0.62
C ASN A 826 8.81 33.52 -0.26
N LEU A 827 9.60 32.62 0.35
CA LEU A 827 10.71 31.94 -0.31
C LEU A 827 10.25 31.06 -1.48
N GLY A 828 9.12 30.35 -1.34
CA GLY A 828 8.54 29.57 -2.43
C GLY A 828 8.22 30.40 -3.68
N PHE A 829 7.73 31.64 -3.53
CA PHE A 829 7.52 32.55 -4.66
C PHE A 829 8.83 33.06 -5.27
N LYS A 830 9.91 33.17 -4.46
CA LYS A 830 11.25 33.51 -4.94
C LYS A 830 11.90 32.34 -5.70
N ASP A 831 11.67 31.10 -5.28
CA ASP A 831 12.10 29.89 -5.99
C ASP A 831 11.48 29.84 -7.39
N GLN A 832 10.16 29.99 -7.48
CA GLN A 832 9.44 30.09 -8.74
C GLN A 832 9.93 31.26 -9.61
N ARG A 833 10.17 32.44 -9.01
CA ARG A 833 10.68 33.62 -9.70
C ARG A 833 12.07 33.38 -10.30
N LEU A 834 12.95 32.70 -9.57
CA LEU A 834 14.29 32.34 -10.04
C LEU A 834 14.22 31.27 -11.13
N ALA A 835 13.32 30.28 -11.02
CA ALA A 835 13.08 29.32 -12.09
C ALA A 835 12.60 30.01 -13.38
N LEU A 836 11.69 30.99 -13.29
CA LEU A 836 11.26 31.80 -14.43
C LEU A 836 12.41 32.63 -15.03
N GLN A 837 13.31 33.17 -14.21
CA GLN A 837 14.54 33.84 -14.68
C GLN A 837 15.49 32.85 -15.37
N TRP A 838 15.64 31.64 -14.85
CA TRP A 838 16.43 30.57 -15.47
C TRP A 838 15.83 30.18 -16.83
N ILE A 839 14.50 30.04 -16.92
CA ILE A 839 13.79 29.71 -18.16
C ILE A 839 14.02 30.82 -19.19
N ASN A 840 13.77 32.08 -18.83
CA ASN A 840 14.01 33.24 -19.71
C ASN A 840 15.46 33.31 -20.22
N LYS A 841 16.45 32.92 -19.40
CA LYS A 841 17.88 32.91 -19.77
C LYS A 841 18.33 31.69 -20.60
N ASN A 842 17.69 30.52 -20.43
CA ASN A 842 18.23 29.24 -20.94
C ASN A 842 17.30 28.47 -21.88
N ILE A 843 16.00 28.77 -21.95
CA ILE A 843 15.06 27.92 -22.69
C ILE A 843 15.28 27.94 -24.21
N GLU A 844 15.96 28.97 -24.74
CA GLU A 844 16.34 29.06 -26.15
C GLU A 844 17.26 27.90 -26.59
N TYR A 845 18.15 27.41 -25.72
CA TYR A 845 18.95 26.20 -25.99
C TYR A 845 18.08 24.95 -26.21
N PHE A 846 16.87 24.94 -25.65
CA PHE A 846 15.89 23.87 -25.78
C PHE A 846 14.93 24.06 -26.97
N SER A 847 15.17 25.04 -27.85
CA SER A 847 14.26 25.50 -28.92
C SER A 847 13.06 26.33 -28.41
N GLY A 848 13.15 26.89 -27.20
CA GLY A 848 12.08 27.70 -26.61
C GLY A 848 12.18 29.18 -26.98
N ASP A 849 11.04 29.86 -26.89
CA ASP A 849 10.93 31.30 -27.09
C ASP A 849 10.77 32.00 -25.73
N PRO A 850 11.82 32.68 -25.21
CA PRO A 850 11.76 33.34 -23.91
C PRO A 850 10.78 34.51 -23.87
N ASP A 851 10.39 35.06 -25.04
CA ASP A 851 9.36 36.11 -25.16
C ASP A 851 7.94 35.53 -25.21
N LYS A 852 7.78 34.21 -25.30
CA LYS A 852 6.48 33.52 -25.38
C LYS A 852 6.25 32.51 -24.26
N VAL A 853 6.70 32.86 -23.06
CA VAL A 853 6.41 32.11 -21.83
C VAL A 853 4.97 32.39 -21.35
N THR A 854 4.21 31.33 -21.08
CA THR A 854 2.91 31.34 -20.41
C THR A 854 3.01 30.53 -19.13
N VAL A 855 2.69 31.12 -17.98
CA VAL A 855 2.75 30.44 -16.67
C VAL A 855 1.38 29.91 -16.30
N PHE A 856 1.30 28.67 -15.83
CA PHE A 856 0.05 28.07 -15.38
C PHE A 856 0.25 27.17 -14.18
N GLY A 857 -0.86 26.77 -13.58
CA GLY A 857 -0.87 25.90 -12.43
C GLY A 857 -2.28 25.78 -11.85
N THR A 858 -2.43 24.78 -10.99
CA THR A 858 -3.69 24.44 -10.33
C THR A 858 -3.61 24.76 -8.85
N SER A 859 -4.71 25.20 -8.23
CA SER A 859 -4.77 25.46 -6.79
C SER A 859 -3.69 26.48 -6.36
N ALA A 860 -2.87 26.17 -5.35
CA ALA A 860 -1.70 26.96 -4.95
C ALA A 860 -0.74 27.32 -6.09
N GLY A 861 -0.69 26.54 -7.19
CA GLY A 861 0.02 26.87 -8.42
C GLY A 861 -0.61 28.02 -9.21
N ALA A 862 -1.95 28.07 -9.30
CA ALA A 862 -2.68 29.21 -9.86
C ALA A 862 -2.51 30.46 -8.98
N ILE A 863 -2.60 30.31 -7.65
CA ILE A 863 -2.33 31.41 -6.71
C ILE A 863 -0.92 31.96 -6.94
N SER A 864 0.06 31.07 -7.05
CA SER A 864 1.46 31.40 -7.35
C SER A 864 1.61 32.17 -8.66
N ALA A 865 1.08 31.65 -9.76
CA ALA A 865 1.12 32.30 -11.08
C ALA A 865 0.50 33.71 -11.04
N GLY A 866 -0.61 33.86 -10.31
CA GLY A 866 -1.23 35.16 -10.03
C GLY A 866 -0.33 36.09 -9.21
N ILE A 867 0.28 35.62 -8.12
CA ILE A 867 1.17 36.41 -7.25
C ILE A 867 2.45 36.84 -7.98
N GLN A 868 2.96 36.06 -8.92
CA GLN A 868 4.09 36.49 -9.78
C GLN A 868 3.78 37.78 -10.56
N THR A 869 2.51 38.10 -10.81
CA THR A 869 2.09 39.38 -11.43
C THR A 869 2.14 40.58 -10.48
N LEU A 870 2.16 40.37 -9.17
CA LEU A 870 2.20 41.44 -8.16
C LEU A 870 3.62 41.97 -7.94
N PHE A 871 4.64 41.19 -8.32
CA PHE A 871 6.06 41.50 -8.13
C PHE A 871 6.42 42.94 -8.53
N ASN A 872 7.02 43.66 -7.58
CA ASN A 872 7.40 45.06 -7.68
C ASN A 872 6.28 45.98 -8.21
N ARG A 873 5.04 45.73 -7.76
CA ARG A 873 3.80 46.43 -8.15
C ARG A 873 3.48 46.32 -9.65
N GLY A 874 3.61 45.11 -10.20
CA GLY A 874 3.33 44.82 -11.60
C GLY A 874 4.53 44.89 -12.55
N LYS A 875 5.75 45.04 -12.04
CA LYS A 875 6.99 45.06 -12.84
C LYS A 875 7.44 43.64 -13.15
N LEU A 876 6.73 43.00 -14.08
CA LEU A 876 6.93 41.58 -14.40
C LEU A 876 8.34 41.23 -14.90
N GLY A 877 9.05 42.18 -15.50
CA GLY A 877 10.42 41.99 -16.02
C GLY A 877 10.50 41.11 -17.26
N GLY A 878 9.40 40.98 -18.03
CA GLY A 878 9.36 40.20 -19.27
C GLY A 878 9.38 38.68 -19.10
N LEU A 879 9.36 38.15 -17.87
CA LEU A 879 9.52 36.70 -17.64
C LEU A 879 8.39 35.83 -18.20
N PHE A 880 7.19 36.39 -18.38
CA PHE A 880 6.07 35.75 -19.05
C PHE A 880 5.10 36.79 -19.62
N ARG A 881 4.24 36.35 -20.54
CA ARG A 881 3.31 37.21 -21.30
C ARG A 881 1.83 36.85 -21.17
N GLY A 882 1.51 35.72 -20.55
CA GLY A 882 0.16 35.27 -20.28
C GLY A 882 0.14 34.26 -19.13
N MET A 883 -1.04 34.03 -18.55
CA MET A 883 -1.21 33.03 -17.50
C MET A 883 -2.51 32.23 -17.63
N ILE A 884 -2.53 31.00 -17.09
CA ILE A 884 -3.73 30.16 -16.98
C ILE A 884 -3.86 29.76 -15.52
N LEU A 885 -5.00 30.07 -14.91
CA LEU A 885 -5.23 29.98 -13.47
C LEU A 885 -6.36 28.99 -13.20
N GLU A 886 -6.01 27.75 -12.88
CA GLU A 886 -6.98 26.70 -12.58
C GLU A 886 -7.31 26.68 -11.09
N SER A 887 -8.58 26.91 -10.73
CA SER A 887 -9.05 26.77 -9.35
C SER A 887 -8.23 27.60 -8.36
N GLY A 888 -7.93 28.85 -8.74
CA GLY A 888 -7.15 29.77 -7.90
C GLY A 888 -6.93 31.13 -8.53
N SER A 889 -6.61 32.09 -7.66
CA SER A 889 -6.36 33.50 -7.99
C SER A 889 -5.37 34.08 -6.97
N PRO A 890 -4.81 35.30 -7.18
CA PRO A 890 -3.88 35.90 -6.22
C PRO A 890 -4.41 35.93 -4.78
N GLU A 891 -5.72 36.14 -4.58
CA GLU A 891 -6.35 36.31 -3.26
C GLU A 891 -7.06 35.05 -2.74
N THR A 892 -6.98 33.92 -3.44
CA THR A 892 -7.64 32.66 -3.03
C THR A 892 -7.21 32.17 -1.65
N ILE A 893 -5.98 32.46 -1.23
CA ILE A 893 -5.57 32.36 0.17
C ILE A 893 -5.24 33.76 0.65
N ARG A 894 -5.95 34.18 1.71
CA ARG A 894 -5.78 35.48 2.36
C ARG A 894 -4.33 35.67 2.79
N ALA A 895 -3.67 36.72 2.27
CA ALA A 895 -2.33 37.06 2.73
C ALA A 895 -2.37 37.54 4.19
N LEU A 896 -1.54 36.93 5.03
CA LEU A 896 -1.42 37.25 6.45
C LEU A 896 -0.18 38.12 6.70
N ARG A 897 -0.18 38.85 7.82
CA ARG A 897 1.02 39.57 8.27
C ARG A 897 2.01 38.59 8.94
N PRO A 898 3.31 38.90 9.03
CA PRO A 898 4.25 38.09 9.80
C PRO A 898 3.92 38.06 11.30
N ASP A 899 3.50 39.21 11.85
CA ASP A 899 3.10 39.44 13.25
C ASP A 899 1.68 38.93 13.61
N ASP A 900 1.08 38.11 12.75
CA ASP A 900 -0.22 37.48 13.06
C ASP A 900 -0.08 36.50 14.23
N PRO A 901 -0.95 36.54 15.26
CA PRO A 901 -0.84 35.67 16.44
C PRO A 901 -0.78 34.17 16.14
N VAL A 902 -1.41 33.69 15.07
CA VAL A 902 -1.38 32.26 14.71
C VAL A 902 -0.04 31.90 14.04
N ARG A 903 0.58 32.86 13.34
CA ARG A 903 1.93 32.71 12.76
C ARG A 903 3.02 32.80 13.81
N GLU A 904 2.90 33.71 14.76
CA GLU A 904 3.77 33.74 15.95
C GLU A 904 3.65 32.45 16.77
N ALA A 905 2.43 31.94 16.99
CA ALA A 905 2.24 30.65 17.65
C ALA A 905 2.91 29.49 16.87
N GLY A 906 2.76 29.48 15.54
CA GLY A 906 3.43 28.50 14.67
C GLY A 906 4.96 28.59 14.70
N PHE A 907 5.52 29.81 14.73
CA PHE A 907 6.96 30.01 14.85
C PHE A 907 7.51 29.54 16.20
N ASN A 908 6.84 29.89 17.29
CA ASN A 908 7.19 29.43 18.64
C ASN A 908 7.08 27.90 18.78
N PHE A 909 6.13 27.27 18.10
CA PHE A 909 6.03 25.81 18.03
C PHE A 909 7.28 25.19 17.36
N ILE A 910 7.69 25.69 16.20
CA ILE A 910 8.90 25.22 15.49
C ILE A 910 10.14 25.40 16.37
N LEU A 911 10.29 26.56 17.03
CA LEU A 911 11.40 26.81 17.96
C LEU A 911 11.44 25.82 19.12
N ASN A 912 10.29 25.43 19.68
CA ASN A 912 10.23 24.47 20.77
C ASN A 912 10.59 23.05 20.30
N ALA A 913 10.00 22.60 19.18
CA ALA A 913 10.26 21.30 18.58
C ALA A 913 11.75 21.10 18.20
N THR A 914 12.39 22.16 17.69
CA THR A 914 13.82 22.17 17.32
C THR A 914 14.78 22.52 18.46
N ARG A 915 14.27 22.79 19.67
CA ARG A 915 15.03 23.24 20.86
C ARG A 915 15.76 24.59 20.69
N CYS A 916 15.30 25.42 19.77
CA CYS A 916 15.85 26.74 19.47
C CYS A 916 15.24 27.91 20.28
N SER A 917 14.18 27.69 21.07
CA SER A 917 13.46 28.77 21.80
C SER A 917 14.31 29.64 22.72
N ASN A 918 15.37 29.08 23.32
CA ASN A 918 16.22 29.78 24.30
C ASN A 918 17.50 30.37 23.66
N ASN A 919 17.65 30.29 22.34
CA ASN A 919 18.84 30.80 21.64
C ASN A 919 18.72 32.33 21.43
N PRO A 920 19.78 33.13 21.67
CA PRO A 920 19.75 34.57 21.38
C PRO A 920 19.55 34.91 19.88
N SER A 921 19.80 33.97 18.97
CA SER A 921 19.49 34.04 17.54
C SER A 921 18.61 32.84 17.12
N PRO A 922 17.30 32.84 17.43
CA PRO A 922 16.43 31.67 17.20
C PRO A 922 16.40 31.22 15.74
N PHE A 923 16.45 32.15 14.79
CA PHE A 923 16.45 31.83 13.35
C PHE A 923 17.75 31.19 12.87
N GLU A 924 18.91 31.66 13.35
CA GLU A 924 20.21 31.05 13.02
C GLU A 924 20.34 29.65 13.63
N CYS A 925 19.74 29.43 14.79
CA CYS A 925 19.58 28.09 15.36
C CYS A 925 18.74 27.18 14.44
N LEU A 926 17.62 27.66 13.89
CA LEU A 926 16.81 26.89 12.92
C LEU A 926 17.56 26.57 11.62
N GLN A 927 18.43 27.47 11.13
CA GLN A 927 19.28 27.19 9.97
C GLN A 927 20.23 25.99 10.22
N ASN A 928 20.69 25.83 11.46
CA ASN A 928 21.61 24.75 11.87
C ASN A 928 20.91 23.54 12.54
N ALA A 929 19.57 23.52 12.61
CA ALA A 929 18.82 22.44 13.23
C ALA A 929 18.92 21.11 12.43
N PRO A 930 18.82 19.93 13.08
CA PRO A 930 18.73 18.64 12.39
C PRO A 930 17.55 18.60 11.40
N ALA A 931 17.76 18.01 10.22
CA ALA A 931 16.76 17.98 9.15
C ALA A 931 15.52 17.18 9.56
N GLU A 932 15.70 16.09 10.31
CA GLU A 932 14.65 15.19 10.78
C GLU A 932 13.73 15.90 11.79
N ALA A 933 14.32 16.62 12.75
CA ALA A 933 13.57 17.39 13.74
C ALA A 933 12.79 18.53 13.08
N LEU A 934 13.36 19.15 12.04
CA LEU A 934 12.72 20.23 11.30
C LEU A 934 11.60 19.71 10.37
N SER A 935 11.81 18.57 9.70
CA SER A 935 10.79 17.88 8.89
C SER A 935 9.64 17.40 9.77
N GLN A 936 9.91 16.89 10.98
CA GLN A 936 8.85 16.53 11.91
C GLN A 936 8.07 17.77 12.41
N ALA A 937 8.76 18.85 12.79
CA ALA A 937 8.11 20.10 13.17
C ALA A 937 7.23 20.68 12.05
N ASN A 938 7.63 20.53 10.77
CA ASN A 938 6.83 20.90 9.60
C ASN A 938 5.52 20.10 9.52
N LYS A 939 5.56 18.80 9.83
CA LYS A 939 4.40 17.89 9.81
C LYS A 939 3.46 18.13 10.98
N ASP A 940 4.00 18.28 12.18
CA ASP A 940 3.20 18.51 13.39
C ASP A 940 2.47 19.86 13.34
N LEU A 941 3.07 20.87 12.69
CA LEU A 941 2.46 22.18 12.50
C LEU A 941 1.26 22.17 11.52
N TYR A 942 1.18 21.16 10.64
CA TYR A 942 0.01 20.94 9.77
C TYR A 942 -1.14 20.23 10.50
N ALA A 943 -0.87 19.56 11.63
CA ALA A 943 -1.88 18.78 12.35
C ALA A 943 -2.99 19.66 12.94
N VAL A 944 -4.21 19.11 12.93
CA VAL A 944 -5.43 19.72 13.51
C VAL A 944 -6.20 18.67 14.31
N GLU A 945 -7.05 19.13 15.24
CA GLU A 945 -7.94 18.23 15.99
C GLU A 945 -8.85 17.43 15.04
N PRO A 946 -9.23 16.18 15.37
CA PRO A 946 -10.02 15.32 14.47
C PRO A 946 -11.33 15.94 13.95
N TYR A 947 -11.99 16.80 14.74
CA TYR A 947 -13.22 17.50 14.34
C TYR A 947 -13.01 18.55 13.23
N TYR A 948 -11.81 19.12 13.12
CA TYR A 948 -11.42 20.12 12.11
C TYR A 948 -10.64 19.50 10.94
N ARG A 949 -10.41 18.19 10.96
CA ARG A 949 -9.56 17.50 9.97
C ARG A 949 -10.35 17.18 8.71
N ALA A 950 -9.99 17.83 7.61
CA ALA A 950 -10.47 17.52 6.27
C ALA A 950 -9.54 16.56 5.52
N ASN A 951 -10.02 16.03 4.39
CA ASN A 951 -9.23 15.20 3.47
C ASN A 951 -8.13 16.03 2.78
N LEU A 952 -8.45 17.26 2.36
CA LEU A 952 -7.45 18.30 2.06
C LEU A 952 -7.65 19.48 3.02
N GLN A 953 -6.61 19.87 3.75
CA GLN A 953 -6.72 20.95 4.73
C GLN A 953 -6.35 22.29 4.10
N ALA A 954 -7.32 23.20 4.04
CA ALA A 954 -7.10 24.60 3.66
C ALA A 954 -8.12 25.51 4.37
N PRO A 955 -7.85 26.83 4.45
CA PRO A 955 -6.53 27.45 4.35
C PRO A 955 -5.66 27.15 5.59
N THR A 956 -4.34 27.06 5.41
CA THR A 956 -3.35 26.87 6.49
C THR A 956 -2.56 28.17 6.72
N ILE A 957 -1.69 28.24 7.74
CA ILE A 957 -0.78 29.39 7.88
C ILE A 957 0.30 29.48 6.80
N PHE A 958 0.58 28.39 6.08
CA PHE A 958 1.57 28.36 5.00
C PHE A 958 1.06 29.11 3.76
N GLY A 959 1.94 29.88 3.13
CA GLY A 959 1.62 30.63 1.92
C GLY A 959 1.72 32.16 2.09
N PRO A 960 0.91 32.94 1.35
CA PRO A 960 1.08 34.38 1.14
C PRO A 960 1.30 35.19 2.42
N THR A 961 2.43 35.88 2.48
CA THR A 961 2.76 36.83 3.54
C THR A 961 2.81 38.24 2.97
N TYR A 962 2.13 39.22 3.58
CA TYR A 962 2.23 40.62 3.16
C TYR A 962 2.92 41.49 4.21
N ALA A 963 3.76 42.41 3.73
CA ALA A 963 4.43 43.42 4.53
C ALA A 963 4.97 44.54 3.62
N PRO A 964 5.09 45.80 4.09
CA PRO A 964 5.40 46.96 3.25
C PRO A 964 6.67 46.83 2.40
N GLU A 965 7.69 46.13 2.92
CA GLU A 965 8.98 45.88 2.28
C GLU A 965 9.14 44.44 1.71
N ASP A 966 8.02 43.75 1.43
CA ASP A 966 8.04 42.55 0.58
C ASP A 966 7.95 42.90 -0.92
N GLU A 967 8.66 42.17 -1.77
CA GLU A 967 8.72 42.45 -3.21
C GLU A 967 7.47 42.00 -3.98
N PHE A 968 6.72 41.01 -3.47
CA PHE A 968 5.51 40.50 -4.11
C PHE A 968 4.27 41.17 -3.51
N ILE A 969 4.15 41.17 -2.19
CA ILE A 969 2.89 41.47 -1.50
C ILE A 969 3.09 42.63 -0.50
N THR A 970 3.24 43.84 -1.04
CA THR A 970 3.45 45.06 -0.22
C THR A 970 2.26 45.46 0.67
N LYS A 971 1.06 44.93 0.38
CA LYS A 971 -0.25 45.25 1.00
C LYS A 971 -1.21 44.07 0.84
N PRO A 972 -2.36 44.01 1.54
CA PRO A 972 -3.41 43.03 1.28
C PRO A 972 -3.80 42.97 -0.21
N ILE A 973 -4.09 41.77 -0.71
CA ILE A 973 -4.07 41.50 -2.15
C ILE A 973 -5.20 42.24 -2.90
N HIS A 974 -6.42 42.31 -2.37
CA HIS A 974 -7.51 43.14 -2.92
C HIS A 974 -7.06 44.57 -3.15
N GLN A 975 -6.28 45.17 -2.24
CA GLN A 975 -5.81 46.55 -2.41
C GLN A 975 -4.85 46.67 -3.60
N LEU A 976 -4.00 45.66 -3.85
CA LEU A 976 -3.12 45.61 -5.02
C LEU A 976 -3.91 45.40 -6.31
N LEU A 977 -4.92 44.52 -6.30
CA LEU A 977 -5.78 44.28 -7.46
C LEU A 977 -6.64 45.51 -7.79
N HIS A 978 -7.34 46.08 -6.81
CA HIS A 978 -8.28 47.20 -7.00
C HIS A 978 -7.58 48.52 -7.38
N SER A 979 -6.35 48.73 -6.91
CA SER A 979 -5.49 49.85 -7.31
C SER A 979 -4.72 49.61 -8.61
N GLY A 980 -4.74 48.38 -9.14
CA GLY A 980 -4.10 48.03 -10.40
C GLY A 980 -2.60 47.75 -10.30
N GLY A 981 -2.05 47.55 -9.10
CA GLY A 981 -0.64 47.24 -8.82
C GLY A 981 -0.18 45.83 -9.22
N PHE A 982 -0.66 45.33 -10.36
CA PHE A 982 -0.40 43.99 -10.91
C PHE A 982 -0.11 44.07 -12.41
N ALA A 983 0.70 43.16 -12.93
CA ALA A 983 1.12 43.13 -14.33
C ALA A 983 -0.06 42.85 -15.29
N LYS A 984 -0.17 43.64 -16.37
CA LYS A 984 -1.30 43.59 -17.32
C LYS A 984 -1.13 42.50 -18.39
N VAL A 985 -0.94 41.25 -17.96
CA VAL A 985 -0.87 40.08 -18.85
C VAL A 985 -2.26 39.48 -19.08
N PRO A 986 -2.61 39.07 -20.32
CA PRO A 986 -3.84 38.33 -20.57
C PRO A 986 -3.89 37.01 -19.79
N PHE A 987 -5.09 36.51 -19.48
CA PHE A 987 -5.22 35.25 -18.75
C PHE A 987 -6.51 34.46 -18.97
N ILE A 988 -6.41 33.15 -18.79
CA ILE A 988 -7.56 32.24 -18.61
C ILE A 988 -7.71 31.98 -17.10
N SER A 989 -8.93 31.94 -16.59
CA SER A 989 -9.22 31.58 -15.20
C SER A 989 -10.34 30.54 -15.13
N GLY A 990 -10.04 29.38 -14.56
CA GLY A 990 -10.96 28.27 -14.37
C GLY A 990 -11.41 28.14 -12.91
N GLY A 991 -12.52 27.43 -12.73
CA GLY A 991 -12.91 26.87 -11.44
C GLY A 991 -13.76 25.62 -11.65
N GLN A 992 -13.84 24.79 -10.63
CA GLN A 992 -14.69 23.61 -10.62
C GLN A 992 -16.10 24.00 -10.15
N LEU A 993 -17.12 23.19 -10.45
CA LEU A 993 -18.47 23.45 -9.95
C LEU A 993 -18.57 23.34 -8.42
N ASP A 994 -17.85 22.38 -7.82
CA ASP A 994 -17.98 21.94 -6.43
C ASP A 994 -16.67 22.05 -5.63
N GLU A 995 -15.89 23.10 -5.88
CA GLU A 995 -14.57 23.39 -5.26
C GLU A 995 -14.45 23.07 -3.76
N GLY A 996 -15.48 23.39 -2.97
CA GLY A 996 -15.40 23.35 -1.51
C GLY A 996 -15.60 21.98 -0.85
N THR A 997 -16.02 20.93 -1.59
CA THR A 997 -16.47 19.66 -0.99
C THR A 997 -15.34 18.91 -0.26
N ILE A 998 -14.19 18.74 -0.91
CA ILE A 998 -13.03 18.00 -0.39
C ILE A 998 -12.37 18.65 0.85
N PHE A 999 -12.60 19.95 1.06
CA PHE A 999 -12.02 20.73 2.16
C PHE A 999 -12.90 20.79 3.42
N VAL A 1000 -14.14 20.31 3.34
CA VAL A 1000 -15.10 20.30 4.46
C VAL A 1000 -15.58 18.89 4.82
N ASP A 1001 -14.88 17.87 4.31
CA ASP A 1001 -15.16 16.47 4.53
C ASP A 1001 -13.95 15.75 5.13
N GLY A 1002 -14.18 14.83 6.06
CA GLY A 1002 -13.10 14.09 6.72
C GLY A 1002 -13.61 13.09 7.76
N PRO A 1003 -12.74 12.21 8.29
CA PRO A 1003 -13.16 10.98 8.99
C PRO A 1003 -14.02 11.17 10.24
N ALA A 1004 -13.88 12.31 10.93
CA ALA A 1004 -14.64 12.68 12.12
C ALA A 1004 -15.49 13.96 11.94
N THR A 1005 -15.61 14.45 10.71
CA THR A 1005 -16.26 15.73 10.40
C THR A 1005 -17.77 15.55 10.28
N ASN A 1006 -18.55 16.24 11.12
CA ASN A 1006 -20.02 16.20 11.08
C ASN A 1006 -20.64 17.59 11.25
N ILE A 1007 -20.67 18.34 10.15
CA ILE A 1007 -21.25 19.71 10.12
C ILE A 1007 -22.78 19.62 10.06
N SER A 1008 -23.44 19.82 11.20
CA SER A 1008 -24.89 19.66 11.33
C SER A 1008 -25.64 20.92 11.78
N SER A 1009 -24.93 22.00 12.14
CA SER A 1009 -25.51 23.27 12.59
C SER A 1009 -24.75 24.49 12.06
N ASP A 1010 -25.39 25.67 12.10
CA ASP A 1010 -24.73 26.96 11.81
C ASP A 1010 -23.55 27.23 12.76
N GLN A 1011 -23.57 26.69 13.99
CA GLN A 1011 -22.49 26.88 14.95
C GLN A 1011 -21.24 26.06 14.57
N ASP A 1012 -21.40 24.87 13.99
CA ASP A 1012 -20.27 24.08 13.46
C ASP A 1012 -19.52 24.86 12.38
N ILE A 1013 -20.26 25.48 11.45
CA ILE A 1013 -19.69 26.31 10.38
C ILE A 1013 -18.96 27.53 10.97
N ILE A 1014 -19.55 28.19 11.96
CA ILE A 1014 -18.92 29.34 12.64
C ILE A 1014 -17.63 28.92 13.35
N ASN A 1015 -17.62 27.78 14.04
CA ASN A 1015 -16.44 27.24 14.72
C ASN A 1015 -15.31 26.96 13.71
N TRP A 1016 -15.62 26.31 12.59
CA TRP A 1016 -14.66 26.06 11.51
C TRP A 1016 -14.10 27.35 10.91
N VAL A 1017 -14.96 28.30 10.50
CA VAL A 1017 -14.53 29.55 9.85
C VAL A 1017 -13.76 30.47 10.80
N THR A 1018 -13.97 30.37 12.12
CA THR A 1018 -13.26 31.17 13.14
C THR A 1018 -12.16 30.41 13.88
N ALA A 1019 -11.82 29.20 13.45
CA ALA A 1019 -10.73 28.39 13.97
C ALA A 1019 -9.38 29.13 13.85
N ARG A 1020 -8.46 28.87 14.79
CA ARG A 1020 -7.15 29.54 14.90
C ARG A 1020 -6.01 28.55 15.10
N PHE A 1021 -6.01 27.47 14.33
CA PHE A 1021 -4.96 26.47 14.36
C PHE A 1021 -3.98 26.72 13.21
N PRO A 1022 -2.67 26.47 13.37
CA PRO A 1022 -1.72 26.54 12.26
C PRO A 1022 -2.16 25.75 11.00
N GLY A 1023 -2.69 24.53 11.20
CA GLY A 1023 -3.26 23.73 10.11
C GLY A 1023 -4.63 24.18 9.58
N LEU A 1024 -5.38 25.03 10.29
CA LEU A 1024 -6.67 25.57 9.80
C LEU A 1024 -6.89 27.00 10.30
N TYR A 1025 -6.70 27.98 9.40
CA TYR A 1025 -6.85 29.39 9.73
C TYR A 1025 -7.35 30.24 8.55
N PHE A 1026 -8.64 30.60 8.58
CA PHE A 1026 -9.27 31.46 7.56
C PHE A 1026 -8.87 32.94 7.64
N GLY A 1027 -8.30 33.39 8.77
CA GLY A 1027 -8.09 34.83 9.04
C GLY A 1027 -9.35 35.60 9.46
N VAL A 1028 -10.49 34.91 9.64
CA VAL A 1028 -11.77 35.53 10.04
C VAL A 1028 -11.99 35.38 11.54
N SER A 1029 -12.22 36.51 12.23
CA SER A 1029 -12.50 36.55 13.67
C SER A 1029 -13.89 37.08 14.03
N ASN A 1030 -14.60 37.71 13.08
CA ASN A 1030 -15.87 38.37 13.32
C ASN A 1030 -17.06 37.42 13.12
N VAL A 1031 -17.48 36.77 14.21
CA VAL A 1031 -18.65 35.86 14.24
C VAL A 1031 -19.93 36.52 13.70
N THR A 1032 -20.13 37.82 13.91
CA THR A 1032 -21.32 38.55 13.41
C THR A 1032 -21.30 38.64 11.88
N ALA A 1033 -20.12 38.86 11.28
CA ALA A 1033 -19.96 38.85 9.83
C ALA A 1033 -20.23 37.44 9.25
N VAL A 1034 -19.69 36.38 9.86
CA VAL A 1034 -19.96 34.99 9.45
C VAL A 1034 -21.46 34.67 9.53
N LYS A 1035 -22.16 35.10 10.58
CA LYS A 1035 -23.63 34.98 10.71
C LYS A 1035 -24.41 35.78 9.67
N GLN A 1036 -23.84 36.85 9.12
CA GLN A 1036 -24.44 37.58 7.99
C GLN A 1036 -24.19 36.85 6.67
N LEU A 1037 -22.96 36.38 6.43
CA LEU A 1037 -22.59 35.58 5.25
C LEU A 1037 -23.47 34.33 5.11
N LEU A 1038 -23.69 33.62 6.23
CA LEU A 1038 -24.55 32.43 6.29
C LEU A 1038 -26.01 32.67 5.84
N LYS A 1039 -26.50 33.92 5.82
CA LYS A 1039 -27.86 34.24 5.32
C LYS A 1039 -27.98 34.14 3.80
N PHE A 1040 -26.87 34.24 3.06
CA PHE A 1040 -26.88 34.10 1.60
C PHE A 1040 -26.87 32.64 1.13
N TYR A 1041 -26.53 31.70 2.02
CA TYR A 1041 -26.54 30.26 1.75
C TYR A 1041 -27.76 29.60 2.39
N PRO A 1042 -28.74 29.08 1.61
CA PRO A 1042 -29.92 28.44 2.17
C PRO A 1042 -29.58 27.19 3.00
N THR A 1043 -30.38 26.92 4.03
CA THR A 1043 -30.28 25.70 4.87
C THR A 1043 -30.75 24.42 4.17
N SER A 1044 -31.38 24.53 2.99
CA SER A 1044 -31.87 23.40 2.19
C SER A 1044 -30.73 22.70 1.45
N PRO A 1045 -30.53 21.38 1.61
CA PRO A 1045 -29.46 20.64 0.92
C PRO A 1045 -29.49 20.73 -0.61
N VAL A 1046 -30.66 20.95 -1.22
CA VAL A 1046 -30.82 21.15 -2.68
C VAL A 1046 -30.01 22.35 -3.20
N ALA A 1047 -29.85 23.39 -2.38
CA ALA A 1047 -29.17 24.62 -2.77
C ALA A 1047 -27.64 24.56 -2.59
N GLY A 1048 -27.10 23.46 -2.09
CA GLY A 1048 -25.69 23.31 -1.75
C GLY A 1048 -24.90 22.39 -2.69
N SER A 1049 -23.57 22.51 -2.60
CA SER A 1049 -22.56 21.68 -3.29
C SER A 1049 -22.41 20.30 -2.60
N PRO A 1050 -22.35 19.13 -3.29
CA PRO A 1050 -22.41 18.95 -4.74
C PRO A 1050 -23.70 19.48 -5.37
N TYR A 1051 -23.58 20.39 -6.33
CA TYR A 1051 -24.73 21.00 -6.98
C TYR A 1051 -25.44 19.97 -7.88
N GLY A 1052 -26.74 20.17 -8.13
CA GLY A 1052 -27.55 19.23 -8.94
C GLY A 1052 -27.95 17.91 -8.26
N THR A 1053 -27.34 17.52 -7.14
CA THR A 1053 -27.59 16.22 -6.45
C THR A 1053 -28.84 16.20 -5.54
N GLY A 1054 -29.67 17.25 -5.57
CA GLY A 1054 -30.91 17.30 -4.80
C GLY A 1054 -30.71 17.29 -3.28
N ASN A 1055 -31.58 16.56 -2.57
CA ASN A 1055 -31.58 16.46 -1.10
C ASN A 1055 -30.59 15.44 -0.53
N GLU A 1056 -29.83 14.74 -1.37
CA GLU A 1056 -28.85 13.76 -0.88
C GLU A 1056 -27.74 14.47 -0.09
N THR A 1057 -27.33 13.86 1.02
CA THR A 1057 -26.23 14.34 1.90
C THR A 1057 -25.11 13.32 2.02
N PHE A 1058 -25.21 12.17 1.35
CA PHE A 1058 -24.15 11.15 1.25
C PHE A 1058 -23.67 10.67 2.62
N GLY A 1059 -24.60 10.49 3.56
CA GLY A 1059 -24.33 10.10 4.94
C GLY A 1059 -23.70 11.18 5.83
N ARG A 1060 -23.44 12.38 5.31
CA ARG A 1060 -22.78 13.50 6.01
C ARG A 1060 -23.77 14.38 6.78
N GLY A 1061 -23.21 15.26 7.61
CA GLY A 1061 -23.99 16.18 8.44
C GLY A 1061 -24.94 17.07 7.65
N SER A 1062 -26.06 17.48 8.28
CA SER A 1062 -27.18 18.13 7.57
C SER A 1062 -26.84 19.49 6.94
N GLN A 1063 -25.71 20.10 7.31
CA GLN A 1063 -25.24 21.37 6.79
C GLN A 1063 -23.95 21.24 5.94
N TYR A 1064 -23.44 20.02 5.71
CA TYR A 1064 -22.28 19.74 4.84
C TYR A 1064 -22.35 20.49 3.50
N LYS A 1065 -23.43 20.29 2.73
CA LYS A 1065 -23.56 20.89 1.40
C LYS A 1065 -23.61 22.42 1.39
N ARG A 1066 -24.17 23.01 2.45
CA ARG A 1066 -24.21 24.46 2.64
C ARG A 1066 -22.82 25.00 2.98
N PHE A 1067 -22.05 24.29 3.81
CA PHE A 1067 -20.69 24.68 4.14
C PHE A 1067 -19.73 24.52 2.96
N ALA A 1068 -19.81 23.42 2.21
CA ALA A 1068 -19.04 23.23 0.97
C ALA A 1068 -19.27 24.38 -0.03
N SER A 1069 -20.52 24.85 -0.14
CA SER A 1069 -20.87 26.03 -0.96
C SER A 1069 -20.19 27.31 -0.48
N LEU A 1070 -20.25 27.59 0.83
CA LEU A 1070 -19.64 28.77 1.43
C LEU A 1070 -18.12 28.72 1.31
N PHE A 1071 -17.52 27.56 1.56
CA PHE A 1071 -16.08 27.35 1.50
C PHE A 1071 -15.54 27.51 0.07
N GLY A 1072 -16.17 26.86 -0.91
CA GLY A 1072 -15.80 26.97 -2.32
C GLY A 1072 -15.97 28.39 -2.88
N ASP A 1073 -17.00 29.11 -2.44
CA ASP A 1073 -17.17 30.52 -2.80
C ASP A 1073 -16.15 31.44 -2.10
N TYR A 1074 -15.79 31.17 -0.84
CA TYR A 1074 -14.84 31.96 -0.07
C TYR A 1074 -13.41 31.88 -0.63
N LEU A 1075 -12.87 30.68 -0.85
CA LEU A 1075 -11.51 30.55 -1.39
C LEU A 1075 -11.45 30.74 -2.92
N PHE A 1076 -12.40 30.23 -3.68
CA PHE A 1076 -12.25 30.12 -5.14
C PHE A 1076 -13.14 31.08 -5.91
N ASN A 1077 -14.48 31.00 -5.81
CA ASN A 1077 -15.34 31.77 -6.72
C ASN A 1077 -15.32 33.28 -6.47
N ALA A 1078 -15.30 33.76 -5.22
CA ALA A 1078 -15.26 35.19 -4.93
C ALA A 1078 -13.90 35.81 -5.34
N PRO A 1079 -12.73 35.25 -4.94
CA PRO A 1079 -11.43 35.75 -5.40
C PRO A 1079 -11.23 35.66 -6.93
N ARG A 1080 -11.74 34.60 -7.59
CA ARG A 1080 -11.77 34.50 -9.06
C ARG A 1080 -12.53 35.67 -9.69
N ARG A 1081 -13.74 35.96 -9.21
CA ARG A 1081 -14.57 37.07 -9.71
C ARG A 1081 -13.94 38.43 -9.46
N ASP A 1082 -13.37 38.68 -8.28
CA ASP A 1082 -12.72 39.95 -7.99
C ASP A 1082 -11.49 40.20 -8.89
N HIS A 1083 -10.69 39.16 -9.11
CA HIS A 1083 -9.56 39.23 -10.02
C HIS A 1083 -10.01 39.48 -11.48
N LEU A 1084 -11.08 38.83 -11.95
CA LEU A 1084 -11.66 39.05 -13.28
C LEU A 1084 -12.30 40.45 -13.44
N ALA A 1085 -12.97 40.96 -12.40
CA ALA A 1085 -13.54 42.29 -12.37
C ALA A 1085 -12.44 43.37 -12.37
N SER A 1086 -11.41 43.19 -11.54
CA SER A 1086 -10.20 44.05 -11.51
C SER A 1086 -9.47 44.03 -12.85
N ALA A 1087 -9.30 42.85 -13.47
CA ALA A 1087 -8.72 42.72 -14.80
C ALA A 1087 -9.51 43.51 -15.86
N THR A 1088 -10.85 43.36 -15.85
CA THR A 1088 -11.75 44.08 -16.76
C THR A 1088 -11.66 45.59 -16.57
N LYS A 1089 -11.70 46.07 -15.32
CA LYS A 1089 -11.53 47.50 -14.95
C LYS A 1089 -10.22 48.11 -15.47
N PHE A 1090 -9.14 47.34 -15.52
CA PHE A 1090 -7.83 47.77 -16.03
C PHE A 1090 -7.56 47.34 -17.49
N GLY A 1091 -8.58 46.95 -18.25
CA GLY A 1091 -8.47 46.66 -19.69
C GLY A 1091 -7.68 45.40 -20.05
N VAL A 1092 -7.47 44.48 -19.09
CA VAL A 1092 -6.77 43.21 -19.31
C VAL A 1092 -7.70 42.22 -19.98
N ARG A 1093 -7.24 41.55 -21.05
CA ARG A 1093 -8.01 40.51 -21.73
C ARG A 1093 -8.03 39.23 -20.89
N SER A 1094 -9.20 38.86 -20.39
CA SER A 1094 -9.40 37.67 -19.58
C SER A 1094 -10.55 36.79 -20.09
N TRP A 1095 -10.42 35.49 -19.88
CA TRP A 1095 -11.41 34.46 -20.23
C TRP A 1095 -11.71 33.61 -18.99
N SER A 1096 -12.97 33.23 -18.80
CA SER A 1096 -13.40 32.40 -17.68
C SER A 1096 -14.03 31.09 -18.17
N TYR A 1097 -13.84 30.00 -17.42
CA TYR A 1097 -14.63 28.77 -17.55
C TYR A 1097 -15.02 28.21 -16.18
N ILE A 1098 -16.06 27.38 -16.16
CA ILE A 1098 -16.42 26.49 -15.07
C ILE A 1098 -16.43 25.05 -15.63
N LEU A 1099 -15.73 24.12 -14.95
CA LEU A 1099 -15.82 22.69 -15.26
C LEU A 1099 -17.03 22.08 -14.55
N GLU A 1100 -17.88 21.41 -15.33
CA GLU A 1100 -19.03 20.65 -14.82
C GLU A 1100 -19.00 19.17 -15.25
N GLU A 1101 -17.99 18.75 -16.04
CA GLU A 1101 -17.74 17.33 -16.32
C GLU A 1101 -17.25 16.62 -15.05
N PRO A 1102 -17.92 15.55 -14.61
CA PRO A 1102 -17.47 14.77 -13.45
C PRO A 1102 -16.10 14.12 -13.68
N SER A 1103 -15.18 14.30 -12.74
CA SER A 1103 -13.96 13.50 -12.70
C SER A 1103 -14.28 12.04 -12.42
N LEU A 1104 -13.49 11.13 -13.00
CA LEU A 1104 -13.68 9.69 -12.90
C LEU A 1104 -13.17 9.10 -11.59
N ASP A 1105 -12.36 9.88 -10.87
CA ASP A 1105 -11.62 9.45 -9.69
C ASP A 1105 -12.28 9.92 -8.38
N TYR A 1106 -13.24 10.85 -8.45
CA TYR A 1106 -13.95 11.36 -7.27
C TYR A 1106 -15.28 10.62 -7.00
N PRO A 1107 -15.51 10.16 -5.76
CA PRO A 1107 -16.82 9.69 -5.32
C PRO A 1107 -17.95 10.73 -5.47
N PRO A 1108 -19.22 10.31 -5.69
CA PRO A 1108 -20.33 11.22 -6.02
C PRO A 1108 -20.60 12.33 -5.00
N GLU A 1109 -20.26 12.10 -3.74
CA GLU A 1109 -20.35 13.07 -2.64
C GLU A 1109 -19.48 14.33 -2.74
N TYR A 1110 -18.47 14.31 -3.61
CA TYR A 1110 -17.61 15.47 -3.86
C TYR A 1110 -18.02 16.26 -5.10
N GLY A 1111 -18.87 15.69 -5.96
CA GLY A 1111 -19.29 16.32 -7.22
C GLY A 1111 -18.10 16.58 -8.14
N ILE A 1112 -18.08 17.74 -8.80
CA ILE A 1112 -16.92 18.21 -9.56
C ILE A 1112 -16.00 18.99 -8.61
N ALA A 1113 -15.30 18.23 -7.77
CA ALA A 1113 -14.47 18.71 -6.66
C ALA A 1113 -13.20 19.43 -7.15
N HIS A 1114 -12.54 20.15 -6.23
CA HIS A 1114 -11.23 20.74 -6.48
C HIS A 1114 -10.20 19.69 -6.99
N GLY A 1115 -9.49 20.02 -8.07
CA GLY A 1115 -8.57 19.09 -8.75
C GLY A 1115 -9.23 18.14 -9.76
N SER A 1116 -10.54 18.26 -10.02
CA SER A 1116 -11.24 17.48 -11.08
C SER A 1116 -10.76 17.81 -12.50
N ASP A 1117 -10.00 18.91 -12.66
CA ASP A 1117 -9.38 19.37 -13.90
C ASP A 1117 -8.08 18.63 -14.25
N PHE A 1118 -7.33 18.11 -13.27
CA PHE A 1118 -6.05 17.43 -13.53
C PHE A 1118 -6.11 16.37 -14.65
N PRO A 1119 -7.10 15.46 -14.72
CA PRO A 1119 -7.18 14.44 -15.76
C PRO A 1119 -7.37 15.01 -17.17
N PHE A 1120 -8.02 16.18 -17.29
CA PHE A 1120 -8.34 16.87 -18.54
C PHE A 1120 -7.23 17.81 -19.04
N VAL A 1121 -6.17 18.03 -18.24
CA VAL A 1121 -5.12 19.01 -18.52
C VAL A 1121 -3.73 18.36 -18.58
N LEU A 1122 -3.43 17.44 -17.67
CA LEU A 1122 -2.08 16.91 -17.42
C LEU A 1122 -1.94 15.38 -17.64
N GLN A 1123 -2.90 14.79 -18.38
CA GLN A 1123 -2.85 13.44 -18.95
C GLN A 1123 -2.99 12.24 -17.99
N THR A 1124 -4.20 12.01 -17.49
CA THR A 1124 -4.63 10.65 -17.05
C THR A 1124 -5.81 10.09 -17.84
N LEU A 1125 -6.55 10.92 -18.59
CA LEU A 1125 -7.62 10.47 -19.50
C LEU A 1125 -7.06 9.98 -20.85
N ASP A 1126 -7.05 8.67 -21.04
CA ASP A 1126 -6.92 8.03 -22.36
C ASP A 1126 -8.26 7.38 -22.75
N ILE A 1127 -8.49 7.11 -24.04
CA ILE A 1127 -9.66 6.36 -24.53
C ILE A 1127 -9.72 4.93 -23.95
N ASN A 1128 -8.60 4.43 -23.43
CA ASN A 1128 -8.49 3.15 -22.75
C ASN A 1128 -8.73 3.23 -21.23
N HIS A 1129 -8.96 4.43 -20.67
CA HIS A 1129 -9.28 4.58 -19.25
C HIS A 1129 -10.67 4.00 -18.95
N PRO A 1130 -10.82 3.07 -18.00
CA PRO A 1130 -11.99 2.19 -17.90
C PRO A 1130 -13.33 2.90 -17.67
N ASN A 1131 -13.28 4.12 -17.11
CA ASN A 1131 -14.45 4.95 -16.81
C ASN A 1131 -14.61 6.14 -17.78
N ALA A 1132 -13.69 6.37 -18.73
CA ALA A 1132 -13.70 7.58 -19.55
C ALA A 1132 -14.79 7.55 -20.63
N SER A 1133 -15.65 8.57 -20.64
CA SER A 1133 -16.57 8.79 -21.74
C SER A 1133 -15.79 9.34 -22.96
N PRO A 1134 -16.19 9.00 -24.20
CA PRO A 1134 -15.59 9.63 -25.39
C PRO A 1134 -15.73 11.16 -25.38
N ALA A 1135 -16.81 11.67 -24.77
CA ALA A 1135 -17.06 13.10 -24.58
C ALA A 1135 -16.07 13.77 -23.60
N ALA A 1136 -15.65 13.07 -22.55
CA ALA A 1136 -14.62 13.54 -21.62
C ALA A 1136 -13.24 13.61 -22.28
N VAL A 1137 -12.91 12.64 -23.16
CA VAL A 1137 -11.68 12.66 -23.96
C VAL A 1137 -11.71 13.80 -24.99
N GLU A 1138 -12.84 14.01 -25.68
CA GLU A 1138 -13.04 15.15 -26.59
C GLU A 1138 -12.94 16.50 -25.86
N LEU A 1139 -13.42 16.57 -24.62
CA LEU A 1139 -13.30 17.75 -23.76
C LEU A 1139 -11.84 18.02 -23.34
N MET A 1140 -11.08 17.00 -22.95
CA MET A 1140 -9.64 17.10 -22.67
C MET A 1140 -8.89 17.67 -23.89
N GLU A 1141 -9.15 17.13 -25.09
CA GLU A 1141 -8.54 17.64 -26.32
C GLU A 1141 -8.94 19.09 -26.62
N THR A 1142 -10.21 19.45 -26.38
CA THR A 1142 -10.74 20.81 -26.54
C THR A 1142 -10.09 21.82 -25.58
N ILE A 1143 -9.91 21.45 -24.31
CA ILE A 1143 -9.21 22.27 -23.31
C ILE A 1143 -7.75 22.48 -23.71
N GLY A 1144 -7.05 21.40 -24.06
CA GLY A 1144 -5.68 21.46 -24.57
C GLY A 1144 -5.54 22.39 -25.77
N ASP A 1145 -6.44 22.32 -26.75
CA ASP A 1145 -6.42 23.18 -27.93
C ASP A 1145 -6.61 24.66 -27.60
N TYR A 1146 -7.55 25.02 -26.71
CA TYR A 1146 -7.70 26.41 -26.26
C TYR A 1146 -6.43 26.94 -25.58
N TRP A 1147 -5.76 26.10 -24.80
CA TRP A 1147 -4.59 26.52 -24.02
C TRP A 1147 -3.34 26.63 -24.88
N ILE A 1148 -3.13 25.70 -25.81
CA ILE A 1148 -2.07 25.79 -26.82
C ILE A 1148 -2.33 26.99 -27.75
N ASN A 1149 -3.59 27.25 -28.14
CA ASN A 1149 -3.96 28.48 -28.84
C ASN A 1149 -3.57 29.72 -28.03
N PHE A 1150 -3.93 29.77 -26.75
CA PHE A 1150 -3.62 30.89 -25.86
C PHE A 1150 -2.10 31.08 -25.68
N ALA A 1151 -1.32 30.00 -25.49
CA ALA A 1151 0.13 30.04 -25.40
C ALA A 1151 0.78 30.60 -26.69
N TYR A 1152 0.19 30.35 -27.85
CA TYR A 1152 0.65 30.89 -29.14
C TYR A 1152 0.26 32.36 -29.39
N SER A 1153 -1.03 32.70 -29.25
CA SER A 1153 -1.61 33.98 -29.69
C SER A 1153 -2.08 34.94 -28.58
N LEU A 1154 -1.97 34.56 -27.31
CA LEU A 1154 -2.64 35.24 -26.18
C LEU A 1154 -4.15 35.41 -26.42
N ASP A 1155 -4.76 34.45 -27.12
CA ASP A 1155 -6.19 34.35 -27.38
C ASP A 1155 -6.51 32.87 -27.63
N PRO A 1156 -7.47 32.25 -26.92
CA PRO A 1156 -7.85 30.87 -27.15
C PRO A 1156 -8.57 30.65 -28.50
N ASN A 1157 -9.08 31.71 -29.15
CA ASN A 1157 -9.94 31.65 -30.33
C ASN A 1157 -9.18 31.78 -31.66
N VAL A 1158 -8.53 30.71 -32.14
CA VAL A 1158 -7.81 30.75 -33.43
C VAL A 1158 -8.62 30.08 -34.56
N ARG A 1159 -8.84 30.84 -35.65
CA ARG A 1159 -9.74 30.62 -36.81
C ARG A 1159 -9.73 29.26 -37.56
N LYS A 1160 -8.98 28.24 -37.14
CA LYS A 1160 -8.84 26.96 -37.89
C LYS A 1160 -9.50 25.73 -37.25
N ALA A 1161 -9.90 25.79 -35.97
CA ALA A 1161 -10.58 24.66 -35.31
C ALA A 1161 -12.09 24.89 -35.24
N GLN A 1162 -12.88 23.80 -35.24
CA GLN A 1162 -14.35 23.82 -35.12
C GLN A 1162 -14.84 24.09 -33.68
N LEU A 1163 -13.99 24.69 -32.84
CA LEU A 1163 -14.30 24.93 -31.43
C LEU A 1163 -15.33 26.07 -31.27
N PRO A 1164 -16.23 25.98 -30.28
CA PRO A 1164 -17.06 27.10 -29.88
C PRO A 1164 -16.24 28.36 -29.57
N ARG A 1165 -16.81 29.53 -29.83
CA ARG A 1165 -16.11 30.79 -29.54
C ARG A 1165 -16.13 31.06 -28.05
N TRP A 1166 -14.97 31.10 -27.40
CA TRP A 1166 -14.79 31.52 -26.01
C TRP A 1166 -14.87 33.05 -25.91
N PRO A 1167 -15.95 33.64 -25.36
CA PRO A 1167 -16.03 35.09 -25.19
C PRO A 1167 -15.04 35.57 -24.12
N GLN A 1168 -14.51 36.78 -24.29
CA GLN A 1168 -13.79 37.49 -23.24
C GLN A 1168 -14.78 37.83 -22.11
N TYR A 1169 -14.38 37.68 -20.84
CA TYR A 1169 -15.27 37.76 -19.68
C TYR A 1169 -16.09 39.06 -19.65
N GLY A 1170 -15.37 40.19 -19.60
CA GLY A 1170 -15.89 41.55 -19.74
C GLY A 1170 -16.99 41.95 -18.74
N GLU A 1171 -17.63 43.08 -19.00
CA GLU A 1171 -18.80 43.56 -18.22
C GLU A 1171 -20.01 42.62 -18.34
N GLY A 1172 -20.06 41.78 -19.38
CA GLY A 1172 -21.10 40.78 -19.58
C GLY A 1172 -21.01 39.57 -18.64
N MET A 1173 -19.92 39.44 -17.87
CA MET A 1173 -19.62 38.31 -16.98
C MET A 1173 -19.80 36.95 -17.67
N THR A 1174 -19.30 36.83 -18.90
CA THR A 1174 -19.49 35.62 -19.72
C THR A 1174 -18.41 34.59 -19.42
N THR A 1175 -18.82 33.34 -19.19
CA THR A 1175 -17.92 32.21 -18.89
C THR A 1175 -18.32 31.00 -19.72
N LEU A 1176 -17.37 30.15 -20.09
CA LEU A 1176 -17.71 28.85 -20.67
C LEU A 1176 -18.17 27.88 -19.57
N GLN A 1177 -19.10 27.01 -19.93
CA GLN A 1177 -19.46 25.79 -19.21
C GLN A 1177 -18.82 24.62 -19.97
N LEU A 1178 -18.00 23.83 -19.29
CA LEU A 1178 -17.29 22.68 -19.86
C LEU A 1178 -17.93 21.39 -19.35
N LEU A 1179 -18.71 20.72 -20.22
CA LEU A 1179 -19.47 19.51 -19.92
C LEU A 1179 -19.51 18.62 -21.17
N GLY A 1180 -18.77 17.51 -21.15
CA GLY A 1180 -18.53 16.61 -22.28
C GLY A 1180 -18.24 17.36 -23.59
N SER A 1181 -18.88 16.92 -24.69
CA SER A 1181 -18.82 17.58 -25.99
C SER A 1181 -19.72 18.82 -26.10
N ASN A 1182 -20.45 19.21 -25.05
CA ASN A 1182 -21.40 20.32 -25.04
C ASN A 1182 -20.82 21.55 -24.32
N VAL A 1183 -19.83 22.19 -24.95
CA VAL A 1183 -19.24 23.44 -24.46
C VAL A 1183 -20.20 24.62 -24.75
N THR A 1184 -20.78 25.20 -23.70
CA THR A 1184 -21.75 26.30 -23.82
C THR A 1184 -21.26 27.62 -23.21
N ILE A 1185 -21.93 28.73 -23.52
CA ILE A 1185 -21.66 30.05 -22.92
C ILE A 1185 -22.74 30.34 -21.88
N ILE A 1186 -22.35 30.56 -20.63
CA ILE A 1186 -23.23 30.93 -19.52
C ILE A 1186 -22.82 32.28 -18.90
N LYS A 1187 -23.66 32.81 -18.03
CA LYS A 1187 -23.34 34.00 -17.20
C LYS A 1187 -22.83 33.57 -15.83
N ASP A 1188 -21.72 34.17 -15.40
CA ASP A 1188 -21.08 33.93 -14.10
C ASP A 1188 -21.80 34.64 -12.94
N THR A 1189 -23.11 34.41 -12.81
CA THR A 1189 -23.98 35.08 -11.82
C THR A 1189 -24.44 34.15 -10.69
N ALA A 1190 -23.95 32.92 -10.63
CA ALA A 1190 -24.29 31.96 -9.58
C ALA A 1190 -23.90 32.50 -8.19
N ARG A 1191 -24.86 32.56 -7.26
CA ARG A 1191 -24.67 33.04 -5.86
C ARG A 1191 -24.04 34.44 -5.74
N LEU A 1192 -24.22 35.31 -6.75
CA LEU A 1192 -23.56 36.62 -6.84
C LEU A 1192 -23.61 37.46 -5.55
N LYS A 1193 -24.77 37.54 -4.89
CA LYS A 1193 -24.93 38.27 -3.60
C LYS A 1193 -24.00 37.78 -2.47
N ALA A 1194 -23.67 36.49 -2.45
CA ALA A 1194 -22.75 35.93 -1.47
C ALA A 1194 -21.30 36.30 -1.80
N THR A 1195 -20.90 36.16 -3.07
CA THR A 1195 -19.55 36.55 -3.51
C THR A 1195 -19.32 38.06 -3.38
N ASP A 1196 -20.33 38.89 -3.70
CA ASP A 1196 -20.25 40.35 -3.55
C ASP A 1196 -20.12 40.78 -2.08
N PHE A 1197 -20.72 40.03 -1.15
CA PHE A 1197 -20.58 40.29 0.29
C PHE A 1197 -19.20 39.91 0.84
N ILE A 1198 -18.59 38.83 0.29
CA ILE A 1198 -17.20 38.45 0.60
C ILE A 1198 -16.25 39.53 0.08
N ILE A 1199 -16.35 39.89 -1.21
CA ILE A 1199 -15.49 40.89 -1.87
C ILE A 1199 -15.67 42.29 -1.25
N GLY A 1200 -16.91 42.72 -1.04
CA GLY A 1200 -17.25 44.02 -0.48
C GLY A 1200 -17.00 44.17 1.03
N GLY A 1201 -16.53 43.12 1.70
CA GLY A 1201 -16.33 43.08 3.15
C GLY A 1201 -15.21 43.97 3.70
N ASN A 1202 -14.52 44.77 2.89
CA ASN A 1202 -13.38 45.61 3.28
C ASN A 1202 -12.30 44.85 4.09
N GLY A 1203 -12.04 43.60 3.71
CA GLY A 1203 -11.08 42.73 4.39
C GLY A 1203 -11.57 42.09 5.70
N LEU A 1204 -12.88 42.09 5.99
CA LEU A 1204 -13.49 41.24 7.04
C LEU A 1204 -13.45 39.74 6.69
N PHE A 1205 -13.40 39.47 5.40
CA PHE A 1205 -13.17 38.18 4.73
C PHE A 1205 -11.88 38.33 3.91
#